data_AF-A0A2N1ULE1-F1
#
_entry.id   AF-A0A2N1ULE1-F1
#
_cell.length_a   1.000
_cell.length_b   1.000
_cell.length_c   1.000
_cell.angle_alpha   90.00
_cell.angle_beta   90.00
_cell.angle_gamma   90.00
#
_symmetry.space_group_name_H-M   'P 1'
#
loop_
_entity.id
_entity.type
_entity.pdbx_description
1 polymer ?
#
loop_
_entity_poly.entity_id
_entity_poly.type
_entity_poly.pdbx_seq_one_letter_code
_entity_poly.pdbx_strand_id
1 'polypeptide(L)'
;MSRFRNILLLATAILFSIFSQSYSIWALEKDTHKFLNEKVVNNYSIVHVYLKNQLGFEKGVEEVFNGKQLWEWIRDGGQYEDEPIYTRSLNHFHDPLKPWGSAGFKGTFKSSVIWAQDQGAFGSLFGGDWSWKKARVSFYKGLTDLTKTDREKNLADTFRALGQVMHLVQDASVPAHVRNDTHVYVDLFGLKMGYHYEIWVQKNHGILNLSPLSFDKSILNLTPESSAPIPIANIFDTNQYVGSNLNVTFGSSIGIAEYTNANFFSEGTIFKDYSHPTYDDTNYHVAFKYPEVVDAEDGKFDNRVYIRKTVGEADVRLASFSYISYDVIKKGYYDFSPLVLDDKVYNDYAAMLIPRAVGYSAGLLDYFFRGAIDITVPSNGVYSMINATQPGFNPSIATFTAIKLKAKNTTSTGEEMTDGSIQLVVKYKAAQADPFQSGPVQTSNDFSYIVAPETNNIRALSRTTAVELNFDLSQNPILLWATDVYLQVVYHGKLGNEASAVAVGFKDISEPTPIDIFNNMDKICLNGGWYTAGSPEAIAQVDTNNNGIADTNEADVYAHDLKNIYLRFSPYNQNPPYYWASSSAHNIAIPYLYAGAPVRAAYLLSDYMFNKGEYWTLVKTDTNDPWYHSNVSRLWWYSAVKRQRDYSEDSGLCAGAPSCYVDVYPIPIPSFSGDNILGFHTFRNTSMWWGSARIWVNNPYPLDSQCSYDLL
;
A
#
# COMPACT_ATOMS: atom_id res chain seq x y z
N MET A 1 -17.16 -36.81 59.72
CA MET A 1 -16.26 -35.88 58.99
C MET A 1 -16.50 -35.83 57.48
N SER A 2 -16.87 -36.92 56.79
CA SER A 2 -17.07 -36.87 55.32
C SER A 2 -18.30 -36.08 54.86
N ARG A 3 -19.40 -36.09 55.61
CA ARG A 3 -20.62 -35.31 55.27
C ARG A 3 -20.39 -33.78 55.34
N PHE A 4 -19.62 -33.29 56.31
CA PHE A 4 -19.25 -31.87 56.38
C PHE A 4 -18.28 -31.45 55.27
N ARG A 5 -17.36 -32.34 54.86
CA ARG A 5 -16.43 -32.08 53.76
C ARG A 5 -17.14 -31.98 52.41
N ASN A 6 -18.17 -32.80 52.18
CA ASN A 6 -18.97 -32.77 50.95
C ASN A 6 -19.92 -31.57 50.90
N ILE A 7 -20.46 -31.12 52.03
CA ILE A 7 -21.26 -29.89 52.11
C ILE A 7 -20.37 -28.65 51.91
N LEU A 8 -19.15 -28.65 52.44
CA LEU A 8 -18.21 -27.55 52.23
C LEU A 8 -17.72 -27.49 50.77
N LEU A 9 -17.48 -28.64 50.12
CA LEU A 9 -17.13 -28.74 48.69
C LEU A 9 -18.30 -28.35 47.78
N LEU A 10 -19.53 -28.73 48.13
CA LEU A 10 -20.72 -28.32 47.40
C LEU A 10 -21.01 -26.83 47.61
N ALA A 11 -20.80 -26.29 48.82
CA ALA A 11 -20.93 -24.87 49.12
C ALA A 11 -19.82 -24.04 48.46
N THR A 12 -18.59 -24.53 48.36
CA THR A 12 -17.52 -23.87 47.59
C THR A 12 -17.76 -23.99 46.09
N ALA A 13 -18.27 -25.10 45.56
CA ALA A 13 -18.64 -25.23 44.16
C ALA A 13 -19.87 -24.38 43.80
N ILE A 14 -20.83 -24.26 44.72
CA ILE A 14 -22.00 -23.39 44.58
C ILE A 14 -21.56 -21.92 44.68
N LEU A 15 -20.69 -21.55 45.63
CA LEU A 15 -20.07 -20.23 45.69
C LEU A 15 -19.25 -19.94 44.43
N PHE A 16 -18.44 -20.87 43.92
CA PHE A 16 -17.70 -20.70 42.66
C PHE A 16 -18.64 -20.57 41.45
N SER A 17 -19.79 -21.26 41.46
CA SER A 17 -20.79 -21.18 40.39
C SER A 17 -21.65 -19.90 40.47
N ILE A 18 -21.93 -19.40 41.67
CA ILE A 18 -22.61 -18.12 41.93
C ILE A 18 -21.65 -16.95 41.64
N PHE A 19 -20.34 -17.12 41.90
CA PHE A 19 -19.26 -16.23 41.45
C PHE A 19 -18.77 -16.53 40.01
N SER A 20 -19.46 -17.39 39.24
CA SER A 20 -19.18 -17.60 37.81
C SER A 20 -20.25 -16.97 36.91
N GLN A 21 -21.20 -16.23 37.49
CA GLN A 21 -22.13 -15.42 36.73
C GLN A 21 -21.40 -14.17 36.23
N SER A 22 -21.02 -14.20 34.95
CA SER A 22 -20.59 -13.11 34.06
C SER A 22 -20.09 -11.82 34.73
N TYR A 23 -18.92 -11.85 35.36
CA TYR A 23 -18.24 -10.63 35.80
C TYR A 23 -17.44 -10.03 34.65
N SER A 24 -18.08 -9.32 33.74
CA SER A 24 -17.31 -8.71 32.65
C SER A 24 -16.67 -7.38 33.08
N ILE A 25 -15.36 -7.27 32.86
CA ILE A 25 -14.61 -6.02 32.88
C ILE A 25 -14.50 -5.64 31.41
N TRP A 26 -15.43 -4.81 30.94
CA TRP A 26 -15.48 -4.36 29.55
C TRP A 26 -14.71 -3.06 29.39
N ALA A 27 -14.06 -2.96 28.24
CA ALA A 27 -13.67 -1.76 27.53
C ALA A 27 -14.85 -1.19 26.73
N LEU A 28 -14.68 -0.05 26.01
CA LEU A 28 -15.74 0.49 25.13
C LEU A 28 -16.51 -0.66 24.52
N GLU A 29 -17.84 -0.70 24.70
CA GLU A 29 -18.61 -1.88 24.36
C GLU A 29 -18.23 -2.42 22.98
N LYS A 30 -18.02 -3.74 22.85
CA LYS A 30 -17.47 -4.39 21.63
C LYS A 30 -18.01 -3.85 20.31
N ASP A 31 -19.30 -3.56 20.26
CA ASP A 31 -19.98 -3.02 19.09
C ASP A 31 -19.49 -1.60 18.72
N THR A 32 -19.10 -0.80 19.71
CA THR A 32 -18.49 0.51 19.53
C THR A 32 -17.11 0.41 18.89
N HIS A 33 -16.23 -0.48 19.36
CA HIS A 33 -14.92 -0.69 18.70
C HIS A 33 -15.09 -1.15 17.26
N LYS A 34 -16.01 -2.09 17.03
CA LYS A 34 -16.38 -2.56 15.70
C LYS A 34 -16.81 -1.41 14.80
N PHE A 35 -17.73 -0.57 15.30
CA PHE A 35 -18.25 0.60 14.60
C PHE A 35 -17.15 1.62 14.29
N LEU A 36 -16.32 2.00 15.28
CA LEU A 36 -15.25 2.98 15.09
C LEU A 36 -14.18 2.47 14.12
N ASN A 37 -13.74 1.21 14.25
CA ASN A 37 -12.76 0.60 13.35
C ASN A 37 -13.24 0.61 11.90
N GLU A 38 -14.51 0.24 11.66
CA GLU A 38 -15.12 0.29 10.33
C GLU A 38 -15.14 1.71 9.76
N LYS A 39 -15.53 2.72 10.57
CA LYS A 39 -15.56 4.11 10.10
C LYS A 39 -14.16 4.65 9.82
N VAL A 40 -13.17 4.34 10.68
CA VAL A 40 -11.78 4.78 10.49
C VAL A 40 -11.18 4.21 9.21
N VAL A 41 -11.25 2.89 9.01
CA VAL A 41 -10.60 2.27 7.84
C VAL A 41 -11.24 2.73 6.53
N ASN A 42 -12.56 2.90 6.48
CA ASN A 42 -13.27 3.22 5.26
C ASN A 42 -13.24 4.72 4.92
N ASN A 43 -13.21 5.62 5.92
CA ASN A 43 -13.44 7.05 5.68
C ASN A 43 -12.27 7.97 6.07
N TYR A 44 -11.39 7.55 6.98
CA TYR A 44 -10.48 8.49 7.66
C TYR A 44 -8.99 8.11 7.58
N SER A 45 -8.65 6.94 7.05
CA SER A 45 -7.26 6.46 6.96
C SER A 45 -6.73 6.43 5.53
N ILE A 46 -5.40 6.45 5.37
CA ILE A 46 -4.75 6.31 4.05
C ILE A 46 -4.83 4.89 3.45
N VAL A 47 -5.33 3.90 4.21
CA VAL A 47 -5.22 2.48 3.87
C VAL A 47 -5.76 2.19 2.47
N HIS A 48 -6.95 2.68 2.12
CA HIS A 48 -7.53 2.47 0.80
C HIS A 48 -6.61 2.96 -0.33
N VAL A 49 -6.05 4.16 -0.19
CA VAL A 49 -5.17 4.77 -1.19
C VAL A 49 -3.82 4.05 -1.25
N TYR A 50 -3.27 3.69 -0.09
CA TYR A 50 -1.99 2.97 -0.01
C TYR A 50 -2.07 1.61 -0.70
N LEU A 51 -3.11 0.83 -0.42
CA LEU A 51 -3.31 -0.50 -1.02
C LEU A 51 -3.34 -0.42 -2.56
N LYS A 52 -4.08 0.55 -3.10
CA LYS A 52 -4.19 0.75 -4.56
C LYS A 52 -2.88 1.20 -5.18
N ASN A 53 -2.29 2.25 -4.61
CA ASN A 53 -1.17 2.95 -5.26
C ASN A 53 0.20 2.34 -4.94
N GLN A 54 0.36 1.69 -3.79
CA GLN A 54 1.65 1.17 -3.32
C GLN A 54 1.72 -0.37 -3.28
N LEU A 55 0.59 -1.08 -3.32
CA LEU A 55 0.59 -2.56 -3.32
C LEU A 55 -0.08 -3.17 -4.56
N GLY A 56 -0.74 -2.38 -5.41
CA GLY A 56 -1.44 -2.90 -6.60
C GLY A 56 -2.73 -3.66 -6.29
N PHE A 57 -3.34 -3.38 -5.14
CA PHE A 57 -4.63 -3.92 -4.71
C PHE A 57 -5.77 -3.01 -5.20
N GLU A 58 -6.28 -3.27 -6.39
CA GLU A 58 -7.18 -2.39 -7.14
C GLU A 58 -8.47 -2.03 -6.38
N LYS A 59 -9.00 -2.94 -5.56
CA LYS A 59 -10.21 -2.74 -4.73
C LYS A 59 -9.93 -2.06 -3.39
N GLY A 60 -8.67 -1.78 -3.07
CA GLY A 60 -8.26 -1.13 -1.82
C GLY A 60 -8.78 -1.90 -0.59
N VAL A 61 -9.52 -1.20 0.29
CA VAL A 61 -10.08 -1.81 1.51
C VAL A 61 -11.13 -2.91 1.25
N GLU A 62 -11.66 -3.03 0.03
CA GLU A 62 -12.60 -4.08 -0.35
C GLU A 62 -11.93 -5.35 -0.90
N GLU A 63 -10.59 -5.37 -0.95
CA GLU A 63 -9.87 -6.60 -1.32
C GLU A 63 -10.22 -7.75 -0.39
N VAL A 64 -10.36 -8.94 -0.97
CA VAL A 64 -10.72 -10.15 -0.22
C VAL A 64 -9.47 -10.93 0.12
N PHE A 65 -9.22 -11.11 1.41
CA PHE A 65 -8.16 -11.96 1.93
C PHE A 65 -8.76 -13.01 2.83
N ASN A 66 -8.45 -14.28 2.57
CA ASN A 66 -8.89 -15.39 3.41
C ASN A 66 -10.43 -15.40 3.63
N GLY A 67 -11.19 -15.11 2.57
CA GLY A 67 -12.65 -15.17 2.55
C GLY A 67 -13.41 -13.97 3.12
N LYS A 68 -12.74 -12.89 3.56
CA LYS A 68 -13.38 -11.64 4.01
C LYS A 68 -12.76 -10.42 3.35
N GLN A 69 -13.52 -9.33 3.25
CA GLN A 69 -12.97 -8.05 2.81
C GLN A 69 -12.00 -7.51 3.89
N LEU A 70 -10.96 -6.80 3.46
CA LEU A 70 -9.93 -6.27 4.35
C LEU A 70 -10.51 -5.42 5.48
N TRP A 71 -11.43 -4.51 5.18
CA TRP A 71 -12.06 -3.67 6.20
C TRP A 71 -12.79 -4.49 7.28
N GLU A 72 -13.29 -5.69 6.94
CA GLU A 72 -13.93 -6.58 7.90
C GLU A 72 -12.94 -7.18 8.89
N TRP A 73 -11.69 -7.44 8.47
CA TRP A 73 -10.65 -7.91 9.38
C TRP A 73 -10.28 -6.85 10.42
N ILE A 74 -10.18 -5.58 10.02
CA ILE A 74 -9.95 -4.46 10.96
C ILE A 74 -11.16 -4.26 11.88
N ARG A 75 -12.36 -4.26 11.31
CA ARG A 75 -13.63 -4.16 12.04
C ARG A 75 -13.74 -5.24 13.12
N ASP A 76 -13.61 -6.50 12.71
CA ASP A 76 -13.78 -7.65 13.60
C ASP A 76 -12.62 -7.74 14.62
N GLY A 77 -11.41 -7.33 14.23
CA GLY A 77 -10.27 -7.20 15.15
C GLY A 77 -10.58 -6.28 16.34
N GLY A 78 -11.28 -5.18 16.12
CA GLY A 78 -11.71 -4.29 17.20
C GLY A 78 -12.62 -4.97 18.22
N GLN A 79 -13.45 -5.92 17.80
CA GLN A 79 -14.29 -6.72 18.69
C GLN A 79 -13.50 -7.85 19.37
N TYR A 80 -12.53 -8.45 18.69
CA TYR A 80 -11.77 -9.58 19.21
C TYR A 80 -10.78 -9.22 20.32
N GLU A 81 -10.40 -7.96 20.47
CA GLU A 81 -9.50 -7.56 21.56
C GLU A 81 -10.11 -7.77 22.94
N ASP A 82 -11.45 -7.74 23.06
CA ASP A 82 -12.16 -8.08 24.31
C ASP A 82 -12.33 -9.58 24.57
N GLU A 83 -11.86 -10.45 23.67
CA GLU A 83 -12.08 -11.90 23.72
C GLU A 83 -10.77 -12.72 23.62
N PRO A 84 -10.53 -13.71 24.49
CA PRO A 84 -11.36 -14.13 25.62
C PRO A 84 -11.32 -13.14 26.79
N ILE A 85 -12.49 -12.95 27.43
CA ILE A 85 -12.65 -12.15 28.65
C ILE A 85 -11.61 -12.56 29.72
N TYR A 86 -11.12 -11.59 30.50
CA TYR A 86 -10.08 -11.71 31.54
C TYR A 86 -8.65 -11.94 31.03
N THR A 87 -8.47 -12.53 29.86
CA THR A 87 -7.12 -12.77 29.32
C THR A 87 -6.59 -11.53 28.59
N ARG A 88 -7.47 -10.82 27.88
CA ARG A 88 -7.14 -9.60 27.13
C ARG A 88 -7.58 -8.34 27.87
N SER A 89 -8.85 -8.25 28.25
CA SER A 89 -9.47 -7.05 28.83
C SER A 89 -8.78 -6.47 30.07
N LEU A 90 -8.08 -7.30 30.85
CA LEU A 90 -7.28 -6.83 32.00
C LEU A 90 -6.02 -6.03 31.60
N ASN A 91 -5.61 -6.07 30.32
CA ASN A 91 -4.48 -5.30 29.78
C ASN A 91 -4.94 -4.05 29.02
N HIS A 92 -6.21 -3.65 29.12
CA HIS A 92 -6.75 -2.48 28.41
C HIS A 92 -6.58 -1.17 29.19
N PHE A 93 -5.94 -1.24 30.36
CA PHE A 93 -5.75 -0.11 31.26
C PHE A 93 -4.33 0.47 31.12
N HIS A 94 -4.24 1.79 31.24
CA HIS A 94 -2.96 2.49 31.33
C HIS A 94 -3.11 3.81 32.10
N ASP A 95 -2.57 3.84 33.32
CA ASP A 95 -2.48 5.06 34.13
C ASP A 95 -1.19 5.85 33.76
N PRO A 96 -1.30 7.01 33.08
CA PRO A 96 -0.14 7.78 32.64
C PRO A 96 0.66 8.41 33.79
N LEU A 97 0.13 8.42 35.02
CA LEU A 97 0.84 8.93 36.20
C LEU A 97 1.67 7.86 36.93
N LYS A 98 1.72 6.64 36.40
CA LYS A 98 2.50 5.52 36.96
C LYS A 98 3.67 5.14 36.04
N PRO A 99 4.76 4.59 36.60
CA PRO A 99 5.76 3.91 35.79
C PRO A 99 5.11 2.84 34.91
N TRP A 100 5.47 2.77 33.62
CA TRP A 100 4.74 1.96 32.63
C TRP A 100 4.65 0.47 32.96
N GLY A 101 5.67 -0.07 33.64
CA GLY A 101 5.68 -1.46 34.12
C GLY A 101 4.61 -1.77 35.19
N SER A 102 4.05 -0.75 35.85
CA SER A 102 2.97 -0.86 36.82
C SER A 102 1.78 0.05 36.51
N ALA A 103 1.74 0.61 35.30
CA ALA A 103 0.65 1.46 34.83
C ALA A 103 -0.58 0.68 34.34
N GLY A 104 -0.45 -0.64 34.18
CA GLY A 104 -1.59 -1.50 33.84
C GLY A 104 -2.51 -1.75 35.03
N PHE A 105 -3.56 -2.54 34.77
CA PHE A 105 -4.62 -2.76 35.74
C PHE A 105 -4.10 -3.26 37.11
N LYS A 106 -4.47 -2.57 38.20
CA LYS A 106 -4.02 -2.79 39.60
C LYS A 106 -2.49 -2.91 39.76
N GLY A 107 -1.71 -2.37 38.83
CA GLY A 107 -0.26 -2.53 38.77
C GLY A 107 0.23 -3.98 38.62
N THR A 108 -0.65 -4.91 38.26
CA THR A 108 -0.35 -6.34 38.13
C THR A 108 -0.33 -6.79 36.68
N PHE A 109 -1.21 -6.23 35.85
CA PHE A 109 -1.31 -6.54 34.44
C PHE A 109 -0.44 -5.60 33.60
N LYS A 110 -0.14 -6.00 32.36
CA LYS A 110 0.61 -5.13 31.45
C LYS A 110 -0.23 -3.90 31.14
N SER A 111 0.43 -2.75 31.10
CA SER A 111 -0.14 -1.53 30.53
C SER A 111 -0.59 -1.78 29.08
N SER A 112 -1.72 -1.19 28.67
CA SER A 112 -2.21 -1.25 27.29
C SER A 112 -1.18 -0.78 26.26
N VAL A 113 -0.31 0.16 26.63
CA VAL A 113 0.80 0.67 25.79
C VAL A 113 1.84 -0.43 25.52
N ILE A 114 2.19 -1.20 26.54
CA ILE A 114 3.13 -2.33 26.42
C ILE A 114 2.45 -3.48 25.68
N TRP A 115 1.19 -3.78 26.04
CA TRP A 115 0.38 -4.84 25.44
C TRP A 115 0.15 -4.64 23.94
N ALA A 116 -0.05 -3.40 23.49
CA ALA A 116 -0.17 -3.03 22.09
C ALA A 116 1.09 -3.39 21.28
N GLN A 117 2.29 -3.31 21.88
CA GLN A 117 3.54 -3.58 21.20
C GLN A 117 3.95 -5.05 21.26
N ASP A 118 3.78 -5.69 22.41
CA ASP A 118 4.21 -7.07 22.65
C ASP A 118 3.42 -7.76 23.78
N GLN A 119 2.62 -8.75 23.40
CA GLN A 119 1.77 -9.50 24.30
C GLN A 119 2.53 -10.62 25.01
N GLY A 120 3.75 -10.93 24.57
CA GLY A 120 4.63 -11.95 25.13
C GLY A 120 4.04 -13.36 25.09
N ALA A 121 4.69 -14.28 25.80
CA ALA A 121 4.29 -15.70 25.84
C ALA A 121 2.89 -15.90 26.44
N PHE A 122 2.49 -15.09 27.42
CA PHE A 122 1.18 -15.21 28.06
C PHE A 122 0.03 -14.87 27.10
N GLY A 123 0.10 -13.73 26.40
CA GLY A 123 -0.90 -13.38 25.38
C GLY A 123 -0.91 -14.36 24.21
N SER A 124 0.26 -14.89 23.84
CA SER A 124 0.37 -15.92 22.79
C SER A 124 -0.34 -17.24 23.16
N LEU A 125 -0.42 -17.59 24.44
CA LEU A 125 -1.05 -18.82 24.94
C LEU A 125 -2.57 -18.69 25.15
N PHE A 126 -3.05 -17.48 25.44
CA PHE A 126 -4.45 -17.22 25.80
C PHE A 126 -5.04 -16.10 24.94
N GLY A 127 -5.65 -16.47 23.80
CA GLY A 127 -6.25 -15.53 22.83
C GLY A 127 -5.36 -15.19 21.62
N GLY A 128 -4.06 -15.52 21.69
CA GLY A 128 -3.09 -15.32 20.62
C GLY A 128 -2.42 -13.94 20.65
N ASP A 129 -1.26 -13.84 19.99
CA ASP A 129 -0.56 -12.56 19.80
C ASP A 129 -1.13 -11.80 18.60
N TRP A 130 -1.62 -10.59 18.87
CA TRP A 130 -2.16 -9.63 17.90
C TRP A 130 -1.56 -8.23 18.07
N SER A 131 -0.34 -8.17 18.59
CA SER A 131 0.41 -6.94 18.79
C SER A 131 0.85 -6.26 17.49
N TRP A 132 1.37 -5.04 17.61
CA TRP A 132 2.03 -4.32 16.52
C TRP A 132 3.17 -5.13 15.89
N LYS A 133 3.97 -5.84 16.70
CA LYS A 133 5.03 -6.73 16.20
C LYS A 133 4.45 -7.84 15.33
N LYS A 134 3.36 -8.48 15.76
CA LYS A 134 2.65 -9.47 14.94
C LYS A 134 2.12 -8.86 13.65
N ALA A 135 1.56 -7.65 13.69
CA ALA A 135 1.08 -6.96 12.50
C ALA A 135 2.20 -6.76 11.47
N ARG A 136 3.38 -6.29 11.91
CA ARG A 136 4.58 -6.09 11.07
C ARG A 136 5.08 -7.39 10.46
N VAL A 137 5.26 -8.44 11.28
CA VAL A 137 5.73 -9.75 10.80
C VAL A 137 4.76 -10.35 9.79
N SER A 138 3.45 -10.29 10.09
CA SER A 138 2.43 -10.82 9.19
C SER A 138 2.35 -9.99 7.90
N PHE A 139 2.58 -8.67 7.95
CA PHE A 139 2.51 -7.85 6.74
C PHE A 139 3.68 -8.17 5.81
N TYR A 140 4.89 -8.29 6.36
CA TYR A 140 6.07 -8.72 5.62
C TYR A 140 5.86 -10.09 4.97
N LYS A 141 5.35 -11.07 5.71
CA LYS A 141 5.04 -12.42 5.17
C LYS A 141 3.92 -12.40 4.14
N GLY A 142 2.90 -11.57 4.35
CA GLY A 142 1.79 -11.38 3.42
C GLY A 142 2.25 -10.91 2.04
N LEU A 143 3.38 -10.20 1.98
CA LEU A 143 4.01 -9.74 0.74
C LEU A 143 5.01 -10.75 0.16
N THR A 144 5.67 -11.55 0.99
CA THR A 144 6.85 -12.35 0.61
C THR A 144 6.65 -13.86 0.62
N ASP A 145 5.54 -14.38 1.15
CA ASP A 145 5.25 -15.81 1.09
C ASP A 145 4.93 -16.26 -0.35
N LEU A 146 5.35 -17.48 -0.70
CA LEU A 146 5.24 -18.00 -2.06
C LEU A 146 3.83 -18.52 -2.40
N THR A 147 3.09 -19.04 -1.42
CA THR A 147 1.75 -19.57 -1.65
C THR A 147 0.69 -18.49 -1.49
N LYS A 148 -0.37 -18.57 -2.32
CA LYS A 148 -1.52 -17.66 -2.22
C LYS A 148 -2.18 -17.76 -0.85
N THR A 149 -2.39 -18.98 -0.36
CA THR A 149 -3.01 -19.26 0.93
C THR A 149 -2.25 -18.59 2.08
N ASP A 150 -0.93 -18.74 2.14
CA ASP A 150 -0.13 -18.16 3.23
C ASP A 150 -0.10 -16.64 3.15
N ARG A 151 0.03 -16.06 1.94
CA ARG A 151 -0.05 -14.61 1.75
C ARG A 151 -1.39 -14.04 2.21
N GLU A 152 -2.50 -14.60 1.74
CA GLU A 152 -3.83 -14.12 2.12
C GLU A 152 -4.08 -14.27 3.62
N LYS A 153 -3.63 -15.38 4.22
CA LYS A 153 -3.71 -15.57 5.66
C LYS A 153 -2.89 -14.53 6.42
N ASN A 154 -1.66 -14.26 6.00
CA ASN A 154 -0.78 -13.30 6.67
C ASN A 154 -1.26 -11.84 6.49
N LEU A 155 -1.82 -11.50 5.33
CA LEU A 155 -2.49 -10.21 5.12
C LEU A 155 -3.73 -10.09 6.03
N ALA A 156 -4.58 -11.12 6.09
CA ALA A 156 -5.71 -11.16 7.03
C ALA A 156 -5.25 -10.99 8.49
N ASP A 157 -4.19 -11.69 8.91
CA ASP A 157 -3.60 -11.56 10.24
C ASP A 157 -3.09 -10.13 10.52
N THR A 158 -2.48 -9.45 9.53
CA THR A 158 -2.07 -8.04 9.64
C THR A 158 -3.25 -7.14 9.96
N PHE A 159 -4.31 -7.23 9.16
CA PHE A 159 -5.46 -6.33 9.29
C PHE A 159 -6.25 -6.60 10.57
N ARG A 160 -6.36 -7.86 10.98
CA ARG A 160 -6.89 -8.22 12.30
C ARG A 160 -6.07 -7.63 13.44
N ALA A 161 -4.74 -7.81 13.41
CA ALA A 161 -3.85 -7.26 14.45
C ALA A 161 -3.95 -5.73 14.54
N LEU A 162 -4.01 -5.04 13.40
CA LEU A 162 -4.22 -3.59 13.38
C LEU A 162 -5.54 -3.18 14.03
N GLY A 163 -6.63 -3.90 13.76
CA GLY A 163 -7.92 -3.67 14.41
C GLY A 163 -7.86 -3.83 15.94
N GLN A 164 -7.08 -4.80 16.41
CA GLN A 164 -6.86 -5.06 17.84
C GLN A 164 -5.97 -3.99 18.50
N VAL A 165 -4.97 -3.44 17.80
CA VAL A 165 -4.19 -2.31 18.32
C VAL A 165 -5.02 -1.00 18.34
N MET A 166 -5.87 -0.78 17.33
CA MET A 166 -6.79 0.36 17.30
C MET A 166 -7.77 0.34 18.49
N HIS A 167 -8.25 -0.84 18.88
CA HIS A 167 -9.09 -1.01 20.07
C HIS A 167 -8.42 -0.41 21.31
N LEU A 168 -7.15 -0.75 21.57
CA LEU A 168 -6.43 -0.23 22.73
C LEU A 168 -6.24 1.29 22.70
N VAL A 169 -6.07 1.89 21.51
CA VAL A 169 -6.02 3.35 21.36
C VAL A 169 -7.37 3.98 21.72
N GLN A 170 -8.47 3.34 21.33
CA GLN A 170 -9.83 3.78 21.65
C GLN A 170 -10.11 3.65 23.15
N ASP A 171 -9.63 2.61 23.81
CA ASP A 171 -9.73 2.48 25.28
C ASP A 171 -8.95 3.53 26.04
N ALA A 172 -7.81 3.95 25.51
CA ALA A 172 -7.07 5.07 26.09
C ALA A 172 -7.82 6.42 25.98
N SER A 173 -8.96 6.47 25.26
CA SER A 173 -9.92 7.58 25.30
C SER A 173 -11.00 7.43 26.37
N VAL A 174 -11.07 6.31 27.09
CA VAL A 174 -12.07 6.06 28.12
C VAL A 174 -11.51 6.44 29.49
N PRO A 175 -12.18 7.35 30.24
CA PRO A 175 -11.67 7.79 31.55
C PRO A 175 -11.41 6.64 32.53
N ALA A 176 -12.28 5.61 32.56
CA ALA A 176 -12.12 4.46 33.45
C ALA A 176 -10.82 3.66 33.16
N HIS A 177 -10.45 3.52 31.88
CA HIS A 177 -9.28 2.74 31.44
C HIS A 177 -7.96 3.41 31.77
N VAL A 178 -7.96 4.74 31.77
CA VAL A 178 -6.77 5.53 32.08
C VAL A 178 -6.68 5.93 33.55
N ARG A 179 -7.71 5.60 34.34
CA ARG A 179 -7.79 5.87 35.78
C ARG A 179 -7.89 4.63 36.64
N ASN A 180 -7.56 3.47 36.06
CA ASN A 180 -7.57 2.17 36.74
C ASN A 180 -8.89 1.90 37.50
N ASP A 181 -10.01 2.38 36.96
CA ASP A 181 -11.32 2.35 37.60
C ASP A 181 -12.14 1.19 37.04
N THR A 182 -12.22 0.10 37.81
CA THR A 182 -13.10 -1.01 37.43
C THR A 182 -14.54 -0.68 37.71
N HIS A 183 -15.35 -0.94 36.72
CA HIS A 183 -16.78 -1.06 36.89
C HIS A 183 -17.17 -2.52 36.57
N VAL A 184 -17.81 -3.18 37.54
CA VAL A 184 -18.22 -4.59 37.44
C VAL A 184 -19.68 -4.63 36.99
N TYR A 185 -19.92 -5.30 35.86
CA TYR A 185 -21.26 -5.63 35.40
C TYR A 185 -21.92 -6.62 36.36
N VAL A 186 -23.10 -6.29 36.89
CA VAL A 186 -23.94 -7.26 37.61
C VAL A 186 -25.26 -7.39 36.86
N ASP A 187 -25.41 -8.50 36.14
CA ASP A 187 -26.68 -8.89 35.51
C ASP A 187 -27.59 -9.53 36.57
N LEU A 188 -28.28 -8.68 37.33
CA LEU A 188 -29.29 -9.12 38.31
C LEU A 188 -30.66 -9.10 37.63
N PHE A 189 -31.19 -10.30 37.34
CA PHE A 189 -32.55 -10.49 36.80
C PHE A 189 -32.82 -9.86 35.42
N GLY A 190 -31.81 -9.78 34.55
CA GLY A 190 -31.97 -9.21 33.19
C GLY A 190 -32.07 -7.69 33.16
N LEU A 191 -31.78 -7.01 34.28
CA LEU A 191 -31.62 -5.57 34.36
C LEU A 191 -30.12 -5.25 34.28
N LYS A 192 -29.72 -4.62 33.16
CA LYS A 192 -28.38 -4.07 32.95
C LYS A 192 -28.17 -2.89 33.92
N MET A 193 -27.64 -3.14 35.12
CA MET A 193 -27.39 -2.09 36.11
C MET A 193 -25.95 -1.58 36.01
N GLY A 194 -25.80 -0.39 35.41
CA GLY A 194 -24.56 0.39 35.31
C GLY A 194 -24.76 1.59 34.39
N TYR A 195 -24.76 2.80 34.94
CA TYR A 195 -24.61 4.02 34.15
C TYR A 195 -23.11 4.22 33.98
N HIS A 196 -22.60 3.80 32.83
CA HIS A 196 -21.20 3.97 32.48
C HIS A 196 -21.09 4.47 31.04
N TYR A 197 -20.10 5.33 30.83
CA TYR A 197 -19.85 6.05 29.58
C TYR A 197 -19.93 5.15 28.33
N GLU A 198 -19.37 3.95 28.40
CA GLU A 198 -19.27 3.02 27.28
C GLU A 198 -20.63 2.51 26.77
N ILE A 199 -21.56 2.20 27.68
CA ILE A 199 -22.93 1.81 27.36
C ILE A 199 -23.69 2.99 26.75
N TRP A 200 -23.47 4.20 27.28
CA TRP A 200 -24.06 5.40 26.71
C TRP A 200 -23.58 5.60 25.27
N VAL A 201 -22.27 5.49 25.02
CA VAL A 201 -21.70 5.60 23.67
C VAL A 201 -22.30 4.54 22.74
N GLN A 202 -22.39 3.27 23.18
CA GLN A 202 -22.98 2.19 22.40
C GLN A 202 -24.42 2.48 21.96
N LYS A 203 -25.26 2.98 22.89
CA LYS A 203 -26.67 3.31 22.61
C LYS A 203 -26.83 4.53 21.71
N ASN A 204 -25.81 5.38 21.60
CA ASN A 204 -25.88 6.69 20.96
C ASN A 204 -25.02 6.81 19.70
N HIS A 205 -24.60 5.71 19.06
CA HIS A 205 -23.80 5.72 17.82
C HIS A 205 -24.32 6.70 16.75
N GLY A 206 -25.65 6.84 16.63
CA GLY A 206 -26.29 7.71 15.64
C GLY A 206 -26.10 9.21 15.84
N ILE A 207 -25.64 9.67 17.01
CA ILE A 207 -25.42 11.09 17.32
C ILE A 207 -23.95 11.43 17.59
N LEU A 208 -23.04 10.45 17.53
CA LEU A 208 -21.62 10.67 17.81
C LEU A 208 -20.96 11.54 16.72
N ASN A 209 -20.14 12.49 17.13
CA ASN A 209 -19.26 13.20 16.21
C ASN A 209 -18.03 12.33 15.89
N LEU A 210 -17.92 11.89 14.64
CA LEU A 210 -16.80 11.07 14.15
C LEU A 210 -15.75 11.89 13.37
N SER A 211 -15.88 13.22 13.35
CA SER A 211 -14.91 14.09 12.68
C SER A 211 -13.53 13.90 13.33
N PRO A 212 -12.51 13.41 12.63
CA PRO A 212 -11.24 13.05 13.28
C PRO A 212 -10.54 14.26 13.89
N LEU A 213 -10.21 14.18 15.18
CA LEU A 213 -9.30 15.12 15.83
C LEU A 213 -7.91 14.47 15.93
N SER A 214 -7.00 14.87 15.04
CA SER A 214 -5.66 14.27 14.94
C SER A 214 -4.70 14.82 15.99
N PHE A 215 -3.75 13.98 16.41
CA PHE A 215 -2.57 14.42 17.15
C PHE A 215 -1.53 15.06 16.23
N ASP A 216 -0.63 15.84 16.82
CA ASP A 216 0.56 16.31 16.14
C ASP A 216 1.54 15.14 15.92
N LYS A 217 1.78 14.76 14.66
CA LYS A 217 2.63 13.63 14.28
C LYS A 217 4.07 13.76 14.80
N SER A 218 4.51 14.95 15.24
CA SER A 218 5.81 15.14 15.89
C SER A 218 6.01 14.27 17.14
N ILE A 219 4.93 13.84 17.81
CA ILE A 219 5.03 12.92 18.97
C ILE A 219 5.66 11.58 18.61
N LEU A 220 5.56 11.15 17.34
CA LEU A 220 6.16 9.90 16.85
C LEU A 220 7.69 10.00 16.70
N ASN A 221 8.25 11.20 16.82
CA ASN A 221 9.70 11.44 16.85
C ASN A 221 10.27 11.47 18.28
N LEU A 222 9.42 11.52 19.31
CA LEU A 222 9.85 11.44 20.70
C LEU A 222 10.40 10.05 20.99
N THR A 223 11.45 9.97 21.80
CA THR A 223 11.98 8.70 22.30
C THR A 223 10.95 8.04 23.22
N PRO A 224 10.38 6.88 22.85
CA PRO A 224 9.43 6.18 23.71
C PRO A 224 10.10 5.67 24.98
N GLU A 225 9.29 5.36 25.99
CA GLU A 225 9.79 4.66 27.18
C GLU A 225 10.32 3.26 26.79
N SER A 226 11.38 2.83 27.48
CA SER A 226 12.15 1.63 27.14
C SER A 226 11.34 0.32 27.15
N SER A 227 10.29 0.21 27.96
CA SER A 227 9.42 -0.98 28.03
C SER A 227 8.45 -1.08 26.86
N ALA A 228 8.19 0.03 26.16
CA ALA A 228 7.40 0.07 24.93
C ALA A 228 8.14 0.91 23.86
N PRO A 229 9.24 0.39 23.29
CA PRO A 229 10.21 1.16 22.50
C PRO A 229 9.74 1.57 21.10
N ILE A 230 8.58 1.08 20.63
CA ILE A 230 8.05 1.43 19.30
C ILE A 230 7.32 2.78 19.39
N PRO A 231 7.55 3.73 18.46
CA PRO A 231 6.97 5.08 18.52
C PRO A 231 5.45 5.19 18.65
N ILE A 232 4.72 4.14 18.29
CA ILE A 232 3.27 4.10 18.52
C ILE A 232 2.89 4.25 20.00
N ALA A 233 3.81 4.00 20.94
CA ALA A 233 3.58 4.27 22.37
C ALA A 233 3.12 5.71 22.61
N ASN A 234 3.73 6.67 21.90
CA ASN A 234 3.46 8.10 22.10
C ASN A 234 2.04 8.49 21.64
N ILE A 235 1.37 7.67 20.83
CA ILE A 235 -0.06 7.83 20.52
C ILE A 235 -0.91 7.65 21.79
N PHE A 236 -0.50 6.73 22.67
CA PHE A 236 -1.14 6.47 23.94
C PHE A 236 -0.67 7.45 25.02
N ASP A 237 0.64 7.52 25.24
CA ASP A 237 1.27 8.28 26.31
C ASP A 237 2.65 8.76 25.85
N THR A 238 2.82 10.09 25.82
CA THR A 238 4.09 10.76 25.49
C THR A 238 4.99 10.95 26.71
N ASN A 239 4.52 10.57 27.90
CA ASN A 239 5.16 10.70 29.20
C ASN A 239 5.53 12.16 29.53
N GLN A 240 4.71 13.10 29.09
CA GLN A 240 4.85 14.54 29.33
C GLN A 240 4.00 15.02 30.50
N TYR A 241 2.86 14.40 30.76
CA TYR A 241 1.96 14.74 31.85
C TYR A 241 2.39 14.06 33.15
N VAL A 242 2.73 14.86 34.16
CA VAL A 242 3.22 14.40 35.47
C VAL A 242 2.26 14.76 36.61
N GLY A 243 1.02 15.15 36.30
CA GLY A 243 -0.02 15.45 37.27
C GLY A 243 0.02 16.86 37.86
N SER A 244 1.14 17.59 37.78
CA SER A 244 1.25 18.99 38.25
C SER A 244 1.25 20.01 37.12
N ASN A 245 1.39 19.57 35.88
CA ASN A 245 1.54 20.39 34.67
C ASN A 245 0.34 20.22 33.73
N LEU A 246 -0.87 20.42 34.24
CA LEU A 246 -2.12 20.22 33.49
C LEU A 246 -2.13 20.87 32.09
N ASN A 247 -1.44 22.00 31.92
CA ASN A 247 -1.35 22.75 30.67
C ASN A 247 -0.80 21.97 29.47
N VAL A 248 0.02 20.93 29.68
CA VAL A 248 0.54 20.11 28.57
C VAL A 248 -0.55 19.27 27.91
N THR A 249 -1.65 19.02 28.62
CA THR A 249 -2.74 18.15 28.17
C THR A 249 -3.78 18.86 27.32
N PHE A 250 -3.59 20.15 26.99
CA PHE A 250 -4.55 20.91 26.18
C PHE A 250 -4.14 21.01 24.69
N GLY A 251 -2.90 20.64 24.35
CA GLY A 251 -2.39 20.67 22.99
C GLY A 251 -2.67 19.37 22.21
N SER A 252 -2.28 19.36 20.94
CA SER A 252 -2.34 18.17 20.08
C SER A 252 -1.09 17.27 20.17
N SER A 253 -0.03 17.72 20.84
CA SER A 253 1.25 17.02 20.97
C SER A 253 1.33 16.16 22.25
N ILE A 254 0.23 15.47 22.57
CA ILE A 254 0.06 14.68 23.81
C ILE A 254 -0.55 13.30 23.50
N GLY A 255 -0.27 12.30 24.31
CA GLY A 255 -0.90 10.99 24.24
C GLY A 255 -2.36 11.05 24.65
N ILE A 256 -3.20 10.19 24.05
CA ILE A 256 -4.64 10.20 24.35
C ILE A 256 -4.95 9.79 25.80
N ALA A 257 -4.10 8.96 26.42
CA ALA A 257 -4.28 8.55 27.80
C ALA A 257 -4.03 9.69 28.78
N GLU A 258 -2.96 10.46 28.56
CA GLU A 258 -2.63 11.67 29.33
C GLU A 258 -3.75 12.72 29.22
N TYR A 259 -4.21 12.97 27.99
CA TYR A 259 -5.36 13.85 27.73
C TYR A 259 -6.59 13.40 28.52
N THR A 260 -6.97 12.13 28.39
CA THR A 260 -8.20 11.61 28.99
C THR A 260 -8.10 11.59 30.52
N ASN A 261 -6.98 11.12 31.07
CA ASN A 261 -6.75 11.02 32.51
C ASN A 261 -6.83 12.39 33.18
N ALA A 262 -6.16 13.39 32.62
CA ALA A 262 -6.08 14.72 33.19
C ALA A 262 -7.39 15.50 33.08
N ASN A 263 -8.24 15.18 32.09
CA ASN A 263 -9.37 16.02 31.72
C ASN A 263 -10.74 15.58 32.22
N PHE A 264 -10.97 14.29 32.45
CA PHE A 264 -12.29 13.73 32.69
C PHE A 264 -12.33 12.87 33.95
N PHE A 265 -13.48 12.75 34.60
CA PHE A 265 -13.66 11.78 35.70
C PHE A 265 -14.04 10.40 35.16
N SER A 266 -13.81 9.37 35.97
CA SER A 266 -14.56 8.11 35.87
C SER A 266 -15.46 7.98 37.10
N GLU A 267 -16.47 7.11 37.05
CA GLU A 267 -17.51 7.04 38.09
C GLU A 267 -16.94 6.78 39.49
N GLY A 268 -15.90 5.97 39.61
CA GLY A 268 -15.21 5.66 40.86
C GLY A 268 -14.20 6.72 41.32
N THR A 269 -13.78 7.64 40.44
CA THR A 269 -12.62 8.54 40.67
C THR A 269 -12.98 10.03 40.73
N ILE A 270 -14.27 10.37 40.87
CA ILE A 270 -14.71 11.75 41.06
C ILE A 270 -14.04 12.34 42.31
N PHE A 271 -13.14 13.32 42.10
CA PHE A 271 -12.28 13.94 43.12
C PHE A 271 -11.47 12.97 44.00
N LYS A 272 -11.09 11.80 43.46
CA LYS A 272 -10.29 10.78 44.17
C LYS A 272 -9.12 10.31 43.32
N ASP A 273 -8.05 9.88 44.01
CA ASP A 273 -6.90 9.13 43.50
C ASP A 273 -6.01 9.81 42.43
N TYR A 274 -6.49 10.87 41.78
CA TYR A 274 -5.83 11.57 40.67
C TYR A 274 -5.66 13.07 40.94
N SER A 275 -4.57 13.64 40.43
CA SER A 275 -4.19 15.04 40.66
C SER A 275 -5.12 16.06 39.99
N HIS A 276 -5.85 15.66 38.95
CA HIS A 276 -6.84 16.48 38.25
C HIS A 276 -7.97 15.58 37.76
N PRO A 277 -9.19 16.08 37.49
CA PRO A 277 -9.68 17.38 37.93
C PRO A 277 -9.85 17.45 39.46
N THR A 278 -9.45 18.57 40.05
CA THR A 278 -9.63 18.94 41.45
C THR A 278 -10.85 19.86 41.61
N TYR A 279 -11.25 20.15 42.85
CA TYR A 279 -12.30 21.13 43.10
C TYR A 279 -12.01 22.50 42.45
N ASP A 280 -10.75 22.94 42.48
CA ASP A 280 -10.30 24.22 41.92
C ASP A 280 -10.23 24.23 40.38
N ASP A 281 -10.18 23.05 39.74
CA ASP A 281 -10.28 22.91 38.27
C ASP A 281 -11.74 23.00 37.78
N THR A 282 -12.69 23.15 38.70
CA THR A 282 -14.12 23.10 38.41
C THR A 282 -14.89 24.28 38.99
N ASN A 283 -16.15 24.39 38.60
CA ASN A 283 -17.10 25.34 39.20
C ASN A 283 -17.72 24.82 40.52
N TYR A 284 -17.21 23.74 41.13
CA TYR A 284 -17.88 23.04 42.25
C TYR A 284 -18.38 23.97 43.35
N HIS A 285 -17.56 24.92 43.78
CA HIS A 285 -17.89 25.86 44.86
C HIS A 285 -19.00 26.86 44.53
N VAL A 286 -19.41 26.97 43.26
CA VAL A 286 -20.46 27.90 42.80
C VAL A 286 -21.56 27.23 41.98
N ALA A 287 -21.41 25.95 41.62
CA ALA A 287 -22.31 25.22 40.72
C ALA A 287 -23.78 25.27 41.16
N PHE A 288 -24.05 25.15 42.46
CA PHE A 288 -25.41 25.16 43.03
C PHE A 288 -26.20 26.45 42.73
N LYS A 289 -25.53 27.55 42.39
CA LYS A 289 -26.18 28.83 42.03
C LYS A 289 -26.79 28.82 40.63
N TYR A 290 -26.41 27.85 39.80
CA TYR A 290 -26.77 27.79 38.38
C TYR A 290 -27.35 26.41 38.02
N PRO A 291 -28.51 26.01 38.58
CA PRO A 291 -29.19 24.80 38.16
C PRO A 291 -29.67 24.91 36.71
N GLU A 292 -29.54 23.82 35.96
CA GLU A 292 -30.06 23.67 34.60
C GLU A 292 -31.36 22.87 34.63
N VAL A 293 -32.35 23.27 33.84
CA VAL A 293 -33.58 22.51 33.67
C VAL A 293 -33.33 21.41 32.65
N VAL A 294 -33.47 20.15 33.06
CA VAL A 294 -33.23 18.98 32.21
C VAL A 294 -34.43 18.05 32.23
N ASP A 295 -34.61 17.29 31.14
CA ASP A 295 -35.59 16.21 31.10
C ASP A 295 -35.09 15.05 31.97
N ALA A 296 -35.84 14.72 33.01
CA ALA A 296 -35.55 13.64 33.93
C ALA A 296 -35.99 12.29 33.33
N GLU A 297 -35.55 11.19 33.94
CA GLU A 297 -35.83 9.83 33.46
C GLU A 297 -37.35 9.49 33.44
N ASP A 298 -38.19 10.27 34.14
CA ASP A 298 -39.65 10.13 34.13
C ASP A 298 -40.36 11.01 33.07
N GLY A 299 -39.59 11.66 32.18
CA GLY A 299 -40.11 12.53 31.12
C GLY A 299 -40.61 13.89 31.60
N LYS A 300 -40.22 14.32 32.80
CA LYS A 300 -40.53 15.64 33.37
C LYS A 300 -39.29 16.48 33.52
N PHE A 301 -39.47 17.79 33.49
CA PHE A 301 -38.40 18.74 33.75
C PHE A 301 -38.01 18.77 35.23
N ASP A 302 -36.75 18.52 35.54
CA ASP A 302 -36.14 18.69 36.86
C ASP A 302 -34.92 19.62 36.81
N ASN A 303 -34.54 20.19 37.96
CA ASN A 303 -33.34 21.00 38.09
C ASN A 303 -32.13 20.13 38.40
N ARG A 304 -31.12 20.21 37.55
CA ARG A 304 -29.85 19.50 37.69
C ARG A 304 -28.72 20.49 37.90
N VAL A 305 -27.85 20.21 38.85
CA VAL A 305 -26.64 21.00 39.08
C VAL A 305 -25.45 20.24 38.51
N TYR A 306 -24.75 20.86 37.56
CA TYR A 306 -23.58 20.28 36.93
C TYR A 306 -22.28 20.88 37.45
N ILE A 307 -21.34 19.99 37.76
CA ILE A 307 -19.94 20.32 37.94
C ILE A 307 -19.33 20.43 36.55
N ARG A 308 -18.80 21.60 36.22
CA ARG A 308 -18.17 21.91 34.94
C ARG A 308 -16.70 22.21 35.14
N LYS A 309 -15.91 21.85 34.14
CA LYS A 309 -14.49 22.18 34.09
C LYS A 309 -14.30 23.68 33.83
N THR A 310 -13.43 24.32 34.60
CA THR A 310 -13.10 25.76 34.49
C THR A 310 -11.65 26.01 34.07
N VAL A 311 -10.75 25.05 34.30
CA VAL A 311 -9.33 25.13 33.92
C VAL A 311 -9.00 23.99 32.98
N GLY A 312 -8.56 24.28 31.76
CA GLY A 312 -8.25 23.30 30.72
C GLY A 312 -9.29 23.22 29.62
N GLU A 313 -9.82 22.03 29.34
CA GLU A 313 -11.00 21.84 28.46
C GLU A 313 -12.24 22.46 29.12
N ALA A 314 -12.35 23.78 29.02
CA ALA A 314 -13.35 24.57 29.73
C ALA A 314 -14.77 24.29 29.21
N ASP A 315 -15.73 24.43 30.13
CA ASP A 315 -17.17 24.29 29.87
C ASP A 315 -17.66 22.87 29.49
N VAL A 316 -16.86 21.85 29.79
CA VAL A 316 -17.29 20.44 29.76
C VAL A 316 -17.99 20.09 31.08
N ARG A 317 -19.19 19.50 31.03
CA ARG A 317 -19.83 18.90 32.22
C ARG A 317 -19.03 17.67 32.64
N LEU A 318 -18.53 17.68 33.88
CA LEU A 318 -17.69 16.61 34.43
C LEU A 318 -18.45 15.66 35.35
N ALA A 319 -19.44 16.16 36.09
CA ALA A 319 -20.29 15.38 36.97
C ALA A 319 -21.58 16.16 37.25
N SER A 320 -22.55 15.51 37.89
CA SER A 320 -23.80 16.13 38.31
C SER A 320 -24.17 15.70 39.72
N PHE A 321 -24.89 16.54 40.45
CA PHE A 321 -25.52 16.11 41.70
C PHE A 321 -26.73 15.22 41.38
N SER A 322 -26.88 14.08 42.09
CA SER A 322 -28.03 13.18 41.93
C SER A 322 -29.38 13.89 42.12
N TYR A 323 -30.47 13.35 41.54
CA TYR A 323 -31.82 13.95 41.58
C TYR A 323 -32.33 14.18 43.02
N ILE A 324 -31.99 13.29 43.95
CA ILE A 324 -32.35 13.41 45.38
C ILE A 324 -31.62 14.58 46.05
N SER A 325 -30.52 15.04 45.46
CA SER A 325 -29.64 16.06 46.03
C SER A 325 -30.20 17.47 45.91
N TYR A 326 -31.01 17.81 44.91
CA TYR A 326 -31.39 19.22 44.69
C TYR A 326 -32.23 19.81 45.84
N ASP A 327 -33.20 19.05 46.35
CA ASP A 327 -34.01 19.44 47.53
C ASP A 327 -33.21 19.42 48.84
N VAL A 328 -32.13 18.63 48.90
CA VAL A 328 -31.18 18.58 50.03
C VAL A 328 -30.22 19.78 49.97
N ILE A 329 -29.76 20.15 48.77
CA ILE A 329 -28.91 21.32 48.49
C ILE A 329 -29.64 22.62 48.83
N LYS A 330 -30.94 22.74 48.50
CA LYS A 330 -31.77 23.90 48.89
C LYS A 330 -31.85 24.12 50.41
N LYS A 331 -31.64 23.07 51.21
CA LYS A 331 -31.67 23.12 52.68
C LYS A 331 -30.29 23.37 53.30
N GLY A 332 -29.26 23.62 52.49
CA GLY A 332 -27.91 23.96 52.95
C GLY A 332 -26.99 22.77 53.23
N TYR A 333 -27.39 21.54 52.86
CA TYR A 333 -26.61 20.31 53.09
C TYR A 333 -25.90 19.84 51.81
N TYR A 334 -25.05 20.68 51.23
CA TYR A 334 -24.40 20.41 49.94
C TYR A 334 -23.33 19.30 50.02
N ASP A 335 -22.70 19.09 51.18
CA ASP A 335 -21.61 18.11 51.37
C ASP A 335 -22.02 16.63 51.36
N PHE A 336 -23.33 16.33 51.42
CA PHE A 336 -23.86 14.95 51.54
C PHE A 336 -24.47 14.40 50.25
N SER A 337 -24.40 15.16 49.16
CA SER A 337 -25.08 14.83 47.92
C SER A 337 -24.20 14.00 46.99
N PRO A 338 -24.59 12.77 46.59
CA PRO A 338 -23.77 11.95 45.72
C PRO A 338 -23.63 12.58 44.32
N LEU A 339 -22.39 12.61 43.83
CA LEU A 339 -22.06 13.00 42.46
C LEU A 339 -22.18 11.78 41.55
N VAL A 340 -22.76 11.98 40.37
CA VAL A 340 -22.98 10.95 39.35
C VAL A 340 -22.62 11.48 37.97
N LEU A 341 -22.23 10.57 37.08
CA LEU A 341 -22.08 10.87 35.65
C LEU A 341 -23.39 10.45 34.96
N ASP A 342 -24.07 11.39 34.32
CA ASP A 342 -25.34 11.14 33.63
C ASP A 342 -25.18 11.29 32.11
N ASP A 343 -26.27 11.03 31.37
CA ASP A 343 -26.28 11.07 29.90
C ASP A 343 -25.82 12.40 29.31
N LYS A 344 -26.02 13.52 30.03
CA LYS A 344 -25.57 14.85 29.57
C LYS A 344 -24.07 15.03 29.76
N VAL A 345 -23.52 14.50 30.86
CA VAL A 345 -22.07 14.41 31.08
C VAL A 345 -21.44 13.51 30.01
N TYR A 346 -21.99 12.31 29.78
CA TYR A 346 -21.47 11.38 28.77
C TYR A 346 -21.53 11.94 27.35
N ASN A 347 -22.55 12.71 27.02
CA ASN A 347 -22.63 13.41 25.74
C ASN A 347 -21.48 14.41 25.55
N ASP A 348 -21.14 15.19 26.57
CA ASP A 348 -20.01 16.13 26.50
C ASP A 348 -18.67 15.38 26.41
N TYR A 349 -18.54 14.27 27.15
CA TYR A 349 -17.36 13.40 27.08
C TYR A 349 -17.17 12.85 25.67
N ALA A 350 -18.22 12.27 25.09
CA ALA A 350 -18.19 11.69 23.76
C ALA A 350 -17.87 12.73 22.67
N ALA A 351 -18.36 13.96 22.82
CA ALA A 351 -18.06 15.06 21.91
C ALA A 351 -16.55 15.41 21.86
N MET A 352 -15.81 15.13 22.93
CA MET A 352 -14.37 15.41 23.03
C MET A 352 -13.50 14.18 22.75
N LEU A 353 -13.93 13.01 23.22
CA LEU A 353 -13.13 11.79 23.24
C LEU A 353 -13.30 10.96 21.96
N ILE A 354 -14.50 10.86 21.38
CA ILE A 354 -14.74 10.06 20.17
C ILE A 354 -13.99 10.64 18.95
N PRO A 355 -14.03 11.95 18.65
CA PRO A 355 -13.19 12.56 17.61
C PRO A 355 -11.70 12.23 17.74
N ARG A 356 -11.16 12.24 18.98
CA ARG A 356 -9.77 11.90 19.27
C ARG A 356 -9.51 10.42 19.07
N ALA A 357 -10.38 9.54 19.58
CA ALA A 357 -10.27 8.10 19.36
C ALA A 357 -10.21 7.75 17.87
N VAL A 358 -11.05 8.39 17.05
CA VAL A 358 -11.04 8.27 15.57
C VAL A 358 -9.74 8.81 14.98
N GLY A 359 -9.33 10.03 15.34
CA GLY A 359 -8.12 10.66 14.79
C GLY A 359 -6.82 9.96 15.15
N TYR A 360 -6.69 9.49 16.40
CA TYR A 360 -5.53 8.74 16.87
C TYR A 360 -5.48 7.35 16.24
N SER A 361 -6.62 6.68 16.08
CA SER A 361 -6.71 5.39 15.35
C SER A 361 -6.35 5.54 13.88
N ALA A 362 -6.79 6.62 13.22
CA ALA A 362 -6.39 6.92 11.85
C ALA A 362 -4.88 7.19 11.75
N GLY A 363 -4.33 8.00 12.67
CA GLY A 363 -2.89 8.28 12.75
C GLY A 363 -2.02 7.04 13.00
N LEU A 364 -2.54 6.05 13.74
CA LEU A 364 -1.91 4.74 13.93
C LEU A 364 -1.79 3.98 12.60
N LEU A 365 -2.87 3.93 11.81
CA LEU A 365 -2.85 3.29 10.49
C LEU A 365 -1.96 4.03 9.49
N ASP A 366 -2.02 5.37 9.49
CA ASP A 366 -1.12 6.21 8.71
C ASP A 366 0.35 5.88 9.01
N TYR A 367 0.70 5.73 10.29
CA TYR A 367 2.04 5.37 10.70
C TYR A 367 2.43 3.97 10.22
N PHE A 368 1.52 2.99 10.25
CA PHE A 368 1.81 1.64 9.76
C PHE A 368 2.17 1.64 8.26
N PHE A 369 1.43 2.40 7.45
CA PHE A 369 1.53 2.41 5.98
C PHE A 369 2.33 3.61 5.40
N ARG A 370 3.12 4.30 6.21
CA ARG A 370 3.85 5.51 5.75
C ARG A 370 5.01 5.24 4.77
N GLY A 371 5.60 4.04 4.82
CA GLY A 371 6.80 3.71 4.07
C GLY A 371 6.55 3.58 2.57
N ALA A 372 7.31 4.31 1.76
CA ALA A 372 7.19 4.32 0.30
C ALA A 372 8.56 4.23 -0.38
N ILE A 373 8.61 3.45 -1.47
CA ILE A 373 9.80 3.26 -2.31
C ILE A 373 9.42 3.51 -3.76
N ASP A 374 10.18 4.36 -4.45
CA ASP A 374 10.07 4.53 -5.89
C ASP A 374 10.98 3.52 -6.61
N ILE A 375 10.46 2.93 -7.70
CA ILE A 375 11.15 1.94 -8.53
C ILE A 375 11.32 2.52 -9.92
N THR A 376 12.57 2.62 -10.36
CA THR A 376 12.93 3.10 -11.70
C THR A 376 13.82 2.09 -12.41
N VAL A 377 13.80 2.13 -13.74
CA VAL A 377 14.66 1.30 -14.58
C VAL A 377 16.15 1.71 -14.40
N PRO A 378 17.12 0.77 -14.51
CA PRO A 378 18.54 1.12 -14.43
C PRO A 378 18.99 2.03 -15.59
N SER A 379 20.23 2.54 -15.52
CA SER A 379 20.78 3.47 -16.52
C SER A 379 20.91 2.87 -17.93
N ASN A 380 20.85 1.55 -18.06
CA ASN A 380 20.85 0.82 -19.34
C ASN A 380 19.43 0.60 -19.91
N GLY A 381 18.38 1.15 -19.28
CA GLY A 381 17.02 1.16 -19.83
C GLY A 381 16.25 -0.15 -19.77
N VAL A 382 16.80 -1.19 -19.12
CA VAL A 382 16.15 -2.51 -19.04
C VAL A 382 16.22 -3.09 -17.63
N TYR A 383 15.10 -3.65 -17.16
CA TYR A 383 15.06 -4.44 -15.93
C TYR A 383 15.70 -5.82 -16.13
N SER A 384 15.44 -6.43 -17.29
CA SER A 384 16.03 -7.69 -17.72
C SER A 384 15.98 -7.83 -19.24
N MET A 385 16.82 -8.72 -19.78
CA MET A 385 16.93 -8.97 -21.22
C MET A 385 17.30 -10.42 -21.49
N ILE A 386 16.69 -10.99 -22.52
CA ILE A 386 17.09 -12.27 -23.12
C ILE A 386 17.62 -12.01 -24.52
N ASN A 387 18.83 -12.48 -24.82
CA ASN A 387 19.39 -12.40 -26.17
C ASN A 387 18.85 -13.55 -27.04
N ALA A 388 18.09 -13.21 -28.08
CA ALA A 388 17.41 -14.18 -28.94
C ALA A 388 18.25 -14.63 -30.15
N THR A 389 19.44 -14.03 -30.37
CA THR A 389 20.36 -14.42 -31.45
C THR A 389 21.33 -15.53 -31.05
N GLN A 390 21.28 -15.97 -29.79
CA GLN A 390 22.17 -17.02 -29.28
C GLN A 390 21.83 -18.38 -29.90
N PRO A 391 22.85 -19.21 -30.24
CA PRO A 391 22.62 -20.56 -30.75
C PRO A 391 21.76 -21.41 -29.81
N GLY A 392 20.76 -22.09 -30.37
CA GLY A 392 19.86 -22.97 -29.59
C GLY A 392 18.77 -22.23 -28.80
N PHE A 393 18.57 -20.92 -29.03
CA PHE A 393 17.46 -20.17 -28.44
C PHE A 393 16.11 -20.82 -28.79
N ASN A 394 15.31 -21.10 -27.78
CA ASN A 394 13.94 -21.59 -27.93
C ASN A 394 12.98 -20.71 -27.09
N PRO A 395 12.09 -19.95 -27.72
CA PRO A 395 11.20 -19.03 -27.01
C PRO A 395 10.21 -19.75 -26.06
N SER A 396 9.88 -21.01 -26.30
CA SER A 396 8.91 -21.75 -25.47
C SER A 396 9.45 -22.12 -24.08
N ILE A 397 10.78 -22.08 -23.89
CA ILE A 397 11.46 -22.43 -22.63
C ILE A 397 12.40 -21.32 -22.13
N ALA A 398 12.46 -20.19 -22.84
CA ALA A 398 13.31 -19.07 -22.47
C ALA A 398 12.73 -18.35 -21.24
N THR A 399 13.61 -17.84 -20.39
CA THR A 399 13.23 -17.21 -19.12
C THR A 399 14.18 -16.08 -18.75
N PHE A 400 13.67 -15.07 -18.03
CA PHE A 400 14.49 -14.01 -17.44
C PHE A 400 14.99 -14.45 -16.07
N THR A 401 16.31 -14.59 -15.93
CA THR A 401 16.96 -15.15 -14.73
C THR A 401 17.52 -14.10 -13.80
N ALA A 402 17.34 -12.81 -14.08
CA ALA A 402 17.81 -11.72 -13.22
C ALA A 402 16.93 -10.49 -13.40
N ILE A 403 16.83 -9.67 -12.35
CA ILE A 403 16.24 -8.33 -12.41
C ILE A 403 17.22 -7.34 -11.82
N LYS A 404 17.42 -6.23 -12.53
CA LYS A 404 18.13 -5.05 -12.03
C LYS A 404 17.17 -3.88 -12.02
N LEU A 405 17.15 -3.12 -10.94
CA LEU A 405 16.31 -1.93 -10.83
C LEU A 405 16.97 -0.89 -9.95
N LYS A 406 16.46 0.33 -9.98
CA LYS A 406 16.83 1.39 -9.05
C LYS A 406 15.70 1.63 -8.06
N ALA A 407 16.03 1.69 -6.78
CA ALA A 407 15.10 1.96 -5.70
C ALA A 407 15.49 3.23 -4.94
N LYS A 408 14.50 4.07 -4.60
CA LYS A 408 14.69 5.30 -3.83
C LYS A 408 13.66 5.39 -2.73
N ASN A 409 14.07 5.75 -1.51
CA ASN A 409 13.14 6.00 -0.42
C ASN A 409 12.39 7.33 -0.69
N THR A 410 11.07 7.26 -0.82
CA THR A 410 10.17 8.41 -1.08
C THR A 410 9.19 8.65 0.05
N THR A 411 9.45 8.06 1.23
CA THR A 411 8.65 8.24 2.44
C THR A 411 8.44 9.72 2.74
N SER A 412 7.17 10.13 2.80
CA SER A 412 6.75 11.54 2.86
C SER A 412 7.02 12.19 4.22
N THR A 413 7.12 11.40 5.29
CA THR A 413 7.37 11.87 6.67
C THR A 413 8.81 12.32 6.92
N GLY A 414 9.74 12.07 5.99
CA GLY A 414 11.14 12.41 6.19
C GLY A 414 12.01 11.25 6.69
N GLU A 415 11.41 10.10 7.02
CA GLU A 415 12.10 9.00 7.69
C GLU A 415 13.07 8.24 6.78
N GLU A 416 14.26 7.96 7.32
CA GLU A 416 15.34 7.27 6.63
C GLU A 416 15.19 5.74 6.72
N MET A 417 15.66 5.04 5.67
CA MET A 417 15.76 3.57 5.61
C MET A 417 17.24 3.18 5.71
N THR A 418 17.78 3.16 6.93
CA THR A 418 19.24 3.06 7.13
C THR A 418 19.77 1.64 7.22
N ASP A 419 18.94 0.68 7.63
CA ASP A 419 19.37 -0.71 7.78
C ASP A 419 18.19 -1.69 7.78
N GLY A 420 18.11 -2.58 6.78
CA GLY A 420 17.05 -3.57 6.65
C GLY A 420 17.32 -4.57 5.54
N SER A 421 16.50 -5.62 5.49
CA SER A 421 16.49 -6.56 4.36
C SER A 421 15.70 -5.99 3.19
N ILE A 422 16.14 -6.31 1.97
CA ILE A 422 15.46 -5.91 0.73
C ILE A 422 15.16 -7.15 -0.09
N GLN A 423 13.90 -7.32 -0.47
CA GLN A 423 13.45 -8.39 -1.35
C GLN A 423 12.73 -7.83 -2.57
N LEU A 424 12.95 -8.47 -3.71
CA LEU A 424 12.10 -8.34 -4.89
C LEU A 424 10.99 -9.38 -4.81
N VAL A 425 9.76 -8.94 -5.02
CA VAL A 425 8.62 -9.80 -5.31
C VAL A 425 8.18 -9.51 -6.73
N VAL A 426 8.21 -10.52 -7.60
CA VAL A 426 7.66 -10.44 -8.97
C VAL A 426 6.33 -11.15 -8.99
N LYS A 427 5.29 -10.47 -9.47
CA LYS A 427 3.95 -11.01 -9.66
C LYS A 427 3.64 -10.97 -11.16
N TYR A 428 3.27 -12.11 -11.75
CA TYR A 428 2.95 -12.18 -13.19
C TYR A 428 1.93 -13.28 -13.49
N LYS A 429 1.22 -13.18 -14.61
CA LYS A 429 0.42 -14.26 -15.19
C LYS A 429 1.18 -14.95 -16.32
N ALA A 430 0.86 -16.20 -16.61
CA ALA A 430 1.43 -16.91 -17.75
C ALA A 430 0.43 -16.95 -18.91
N ALA A 431 0.87 -16.61 -20.11
CA ALA A 431 0.10 -16.85 -21.33
C ALA A 431 0.00 -18.36 -21.63
N GLN A 432 -1.16 -18.80 -22.10
CA GLN A 432 -1.44 -20.22 -22.39
C GLN A 432 -1.07 -20.63 -23.82
N ALA A 433 -0.74 -19.66 -24.67
CA ALA A 433 -0.21 -19.85 -26.03
C ALA A 433 0.87 -18.79 -26.30
N ASP A 434 1.50 -18.85 -27.47
CA ASP A 434 2.52 -17.87 -27.87
C ASP A 434 1.94 -16.45 -27.81
N PRO A 435 2.45 -15.56 -26.93
CA PRO A 435 1.93 -14.20 -26.81
C PRO A 435 2.44 -13.24 -27.90
N PHE A 436 3.41 -13.66 -28.72
CA PHE A 436 4.04 -12.80 -29.73
C PHE A 436 3.30 -12.85 -31.08
N GLN A 437 1.97 -12.80 -31.01
CA GLN A 437 1.05 -12.92 -32.14
C GLN A 437 -0.03 -11.84 -32.08
N SER A 438 -0.74 -11.67 -33.19
CA SER A 438 -1.88 -10.76 -33.27
C SER A 438 -3.05 -11.29 -32.44
N GLY A 439 -3.64 -10.42 -31.62
CA GLY A 439 -4.81 -10.73 -30.79
C GLY A 439 -4.47 -11.23 -29.38
N PRO A 440 -5.43 -11.18 -28.45
CA PRO A 440 -5.20 -11.51 -27.06
C PRO A 440 -5.04 -13.02 -26.84
N VAL A 441 -4.16 -13.37 -25.91
CA VAL A 441 -3.95 -14.76 -25.48
C VAL A 441 -4.59 -14.98 -24.11
N GLN A 442 -5.20 -16.16 -23.93
CA GLN A 442 -5.71 -16.56 -22.62
C GLN A 442 -4.56 -16.68 -21.62
N THR A 443 -4.79 -16.25 -20.39
CA THR A 443 -3.75 -16.22 -19.35
C THR A 443 -4.15 -17.07 -18.16
N SER A 444 -3.22 -17.38 -17.27
CA SER A 444 -3.52 -18.04 -16.01
C SER A 444 -4.54 -17.22 -15.19
N ASN A 445 -5.47 -17.89 -14.53
CA ASN A 445 -6.45 -17.24 -13.66
C ASN A 445 -5.76 -16.54 -12.48
N ASP A 446 -4.87 -17.27 -11.82
CA ASP A 446 -4.08 -16.78 -10.70
C ASP A 446 -2.72 -16.24 -11.16
N PHE A 447 -2.16 -15.35 -10.34
CA PHE A 447 -0.80 -14.85 -10.49
C PHE A 447 0.21 -15.84 -9.92
N SER A 448 1.33 -15.98 -10.63
CA SER A 448 2.58 -16.58 -10.16
C SER A 448 3.41 -15.55 -9.42
N TYR A 449 4.18 -16.02 -8.43
CA TYR A 449 5.00 -15.19 -7.55
C TYR A 449 6.43 -15.70 -7.48
N ILE A 450 7.39 -14.79 -7.57
CA ILE A 450 8.80 -15.05 -7.35
C ILE A 450 9.28 -14.11 -6.26
N VAL A 451 10.08 -14.60 -5.32
CA VAL A 451 10.68 -13.80 -4.27
C VAL A 451 12.18 -14.03 -4.25
N ALA A 452 12.95 -12.95 -4.32
CA ALA A 452 14.41 -12.99 -4.38
C ALA A 452 15.03 -11.91 -3.48
N PRO A 453 16.05 -12.24 -2.68
CA PRO A 453 16.78 -11.25 -1.90
C PRO A 453 17.72 -10.44 -2.80
N GLU A 454 18.05 -9.23 -2.35
CA GLU A 454 19.08 -8.41 -2.99
C GLU A 454 20.47 -9.07 -2.87
N THR A 455 21.24 -9.13 -3.95
CA THR A 455 22.46 -9.95 -4.03
C THR A 455 23.75 -9.25 -3.61
N ASN A 456 23.76 -7.91 -3.57
CA ASN A 456 24.94 -7.11 -3.23
C ASN A 456 24.98 -6.69 -1.76
N ASN A 457 24.11 -7.26 -0.91
CA ASN A 457 23.98 -6.93 0.51
C ASN A 457 23.70 -5.43 0.74
N ILE A 458 22.94 -4.80 -0.16
CA ILE A 458 22.41 -3.46 0.03
C ILE A 458 21.34 -3.52 1.12
N ARG A 459 21.50 -2.71 2.16
CA ARG A 459 20.62 -2.69 3.33
C ARG A 459 19.98 -1.32 3.61
N ALA A 460 20.31 -0.31 2.82
CA ALA A 460 19.83 1.05 2.98
C ALA A 460 19.31 1.61 1.66
N LEU A 461 18.24 2.40 1.73
CA LEU A 461 17.67 3.10 0.58
C LEU A 461 17.72 4.61 0.84
N SER A 462 18.48 5.32 0.00
CA SER A 462 18.66 6.76 0.12
C SER A 462 17.40 7.52 -0.31
N ARG A 463 17.15 8.65 0.36
CA ARG A 463 16.11 9.63 0.00
C ARG A 463 16.52 10.60 -1.09
N THR A 464 17.82 10.73 -1.38
CA THR A 464 18.32 11.71 -2.35
C THR A 464 18.65 11.05 -3.68
N THR A 465 19.30 9.89 -3.65
CA THR A 465 19.81 9.18 -4.83
C THR A 465 19.22 7.78 -4.91
N ALA A 466 18.73 7.39 -6.08
CA ALA A 466 18.26 6.02 -6.30
C ALA A 466 19.44 5.04 -6.30
N VAL A 467 19.29 3.92 -5.59
CA VAL A 467 20.30 2.87 -5.44
C VAL A 467 20.00 1.74 -6.41
N GLU A 468 21.00 1.26 -7.15
CA GLU A 468 20.83 0.10 -8.03
C GLU A 468 20.86 -1.20 -7.21
N LEU A 469 19.81 -2.01 -7.36
CA LEU A 469 19.61 -3.29 -6.70
C LEU A 469 19.68 -4.42 -7.72
N ASN A 470 20.23 -5.56 -7.31
CA ASN A 470 20.37 -6.74 -8.16
C ASN A 470 19.69 -7.95 -7.52
N PHE A 471 18.97 -8.72 -8.33
CA PHE A 471 18.24 -9.91 -7.90
C PHE A 471 18.53 -11.07 -8.84
N ASP A 472 18.96 -12.21 -8.28
CA ASP A 472 19.15 -13.46 -9.00
C ASP A 472 17.85 -14.27 -8.96
N LEU A 473 17.31 -14.58 -10.14
CA LEU A 473 16.10 -15.37 -10.36
C LEU A 473 16.42 -16.72 -11.02
N SER A 474 17.69 -17.15 -11.08
CA SER A 474 18.10 -18.39 -11.77
C SER A 474 17.36 -19.63 -11.28
N GLN A 475 16.99 -19.68 -9.99
CA GLN A 475 16.23 -20.79 -9.40
C GLN A 475 14.73 -20.75 -9.72
N ASN A 476 14.16 -19.54 -9.88
CA ASN A 476 12.74 -19.32 -10.12
C ASN A 476 12.58 -18.16 -11.13
N PRO A 477 12.85 -18.40 -12.42
CA PRO A 477 12.95 -17.31 -13.39
C PRO A 477 11.58 -16.88 -13.90
N ILE A 478 11.50 -15.65 -14.44
CA ILE A 478 10.27 -15.16 -15.07
C ILE A 478 10.16 -15.79 -16.45
N LEU A 479 9.00 -16.37 -16.78
CA LEU A 479 8.78 -16.98 -18.09
C LEU A 479 8.83 -15.92 -19.21
N LEU A 480 9.34 -16.28 -20.38
CA LEU A 480 9.24 -15.41 -21.56
C LEU A 480 7.78 -15.14 -21.94
N TRP A 481 6.87 -16.04 -21.61
CA TRP A 481 5.42 -15.89 -21.83
C TRP A 481 4.69 -15.24 -20.64
N ALA A 482 5.42 -14.55 -19.76
CA ALA A 482 4.81 -13.76 -18.70
C ALA A 482 3.99 -12.59 -19.25
N THR A 483 2.91 -12.27 -18.58
CA THR A 483 2.06 -11.10 -18.83
C THR A 483 1.57 -10.50 -17.51
N ASP A 484 1.08 -9.26 -17.50
CA ASP A 484 0.69 -8.54 -16.28
C ASP A 484 1.84 -8.57 -15.26
N VAL A 485 3.03 -8.11 -15.68
CA VAL A 485 4.27 -8.23 -14.90
C VAL A 485 4.44 -7.04 -13.96
N TYR A 486 4.44 -7.33 -12.65
CA TYR A 486 4.63 -6.33 -11.61
C TYR A 486 5.87 -6.62 -10.78
N LEU A 487 6.60 -5.56 -10.45
CA LEU A 487 7.71 -5.58 -9.50
C LEU A 487 7.28 -4.94 -8.18
N GLN A 488 7.61 -5.58 -7.07
CA GLN A 488 7.52 -5.02 -5.74
C GLN A 488 8.89 -5.08 -5.06
N VAL A 489 9.34 -3.97 -4.50
CA VAL A 489 10.51 -3.93 -3.63
C VAL A 489 10.02 -3.82 -2.20
N VAL A 490 10.27 -4.86 -1.40
CA VAL A 490 9.88 -4.95 0.00
C VAL A 490 11.10 -4.71 0.87
N TYR A 491 11.11 -3.60 1.60
CA TYR A 491 12.09 -3.28 2.63
C TYR A 491 11.54 -3.68 4.00
N HIS A 492 12.32 -4.41 4.80
CA HIS A 492 11.98 -4.76 6.18
C HIS A 492 13.16 -4.45 7.11
N GLY A 493 13.00 -3.45 7.97
CA GLY A 493 14.06 -2.97 8.85
C GLY A 493 13.77 -1.60 9.46
N LYS A 494 14.82 -0.80 9.64
CA LYS A 494 14.74 0.50 10.30
C LYS A 494 14.13 1.57 9.39
N LEU A 495 12.94 2.05 9.73
CA LEU A 495 12.30 3.23 9.13
C LEU A 495 12.17 4.31 10.21
N GLY A 496 13.00 5.35 10.11
CA GLY A 496 13.08 6.38 11.15
C GLY A 496 13.44 5.77 12.51
N ASN A 497 12.53 5.90 13.47
CA ASN A 497 12.69 5.40 14.84
C ASN A 497 12.16 3.97 15.06
N GLU A 498 11.54 3.35 14.06
CA GLU A 498 10.98 1.99 14.16
C GLU A 498 11.93 0.96 13.53
N ALA A 499 12.37 -0.04 14.31
CA ALA A 499 13.41 -0.99 13.89
C ALA A 499 12.94 -2.13 12.97
N SER A 500 11.64 -2.43 12.91
CA SER A 500 11.08 -3.56 12.16
C SER A 500 9.88 -3.13 11.31
N ALA A 501 9.98 -1.94 10.72
CA ALA A 501 8.99 -1.41 9.80
C ALA A 501 9.09 -2.09 8.44
N VAL A 502 7.99 -2.02 7.69
CA VAL A 502 7.93 -2.51 6.31
C VAL A 502 7.60 -1.33 5.39
N ALA A 503 8.34 -1.19 4.31
CA ALA A 503 8.06 -0.24 3.24
C ALA A 503 8.05 -0.96 1.90
N VAL A 504 7.18 -0.52 0.99
CA VAL A 504 6.98 -1.18 -0.28
C VAL A 504 7.05 -0.16 -1.40
N GLY A 505 7.67 -0.55 -2.51
CA GLY A 505 7.50 0.10 -3.80
C GLY A 505 6.81 -0.87 -4.75
N PHE A 506 5.93 -0.36 -5.61
CA PHE A 506 5.20 -1.15 -6.59
C PHE A 506 5.33 -0.52 -7.98
N LYS A 507 5.57 -1.35 -8.99
CA LYS A 507 5.75 -0.91 -10.36
C LYS A 507 5.12 -1.92 -11.33
N ASP A 508 4.21 -1.41 -12.15
CA ASP A 508 3.74 -2.06 -13.38
C ASP A 508 4.80 -1.82 -14.47
N ILE A 509 5.39 -2.90 -15.00
CA ILE A 509 6.44 -2.87 -16.02
C ILE A 509 5.96 -3.53 -17.31
N SER A 510 6.72 -3.38 -18.40
CA SER A 510 6.37 -4.03 -19.66
C SER A 510 6.35 -5.54 -19.52
N GLU A 511 5.50 -6.18 -20.33
CA GLU A 511 5.66 -7.58 -20.65
C GLU A 511 6.93 -7.82 -21.46
N PRO A 512 7.36 -9.09 -21.59
CA PRO A 512 8.41 -9.47 -22.50
C PRO A 512 8.17 -8.87 -23.89
N THR A 513 9.02 -7.93 -24.26
CA THR A 513 8.86 -7.13 -25.48
C THR A 513 9.90 -7.59 -26.50
N PRO A 514 9.50 -8.18 -27.64
CA PRO A 514 10.45 -8.57 -28.66
C PRO A 514 11.10 -7.34 -29.29
N ILE A 515 12.35 -7.46 -29.69
CA ILE A 515 13.09 -6.45 -30.45
C ILE A 515 13.35 -7.03 -31.84
N ASP A 516 12.50 -6.67 -32.78
CA ASP A 516 12.51 -7.20 -34.14
C ASP A 516 13.13 -6.22 -35.12
N ILE A 517 13.92 -6.75 -36.05
CA ILE A 517 14.51 -6.00 -37.17
C ILE A 517 14.22 -6.77 -38.45
N PHE A 518 13.76 -6.07 -39.49
CA PHE A 518 13.62 -6.61 -40.83
C PHE A 518 14.46 -5.79 -41.80
N ASN A 519 15.36 -6.45 -42.53
CA ASN A 519 16.08 -5.81 -43.62
C ASN A 519 15.26 -5.94 -44.92
N ASN A 520 14.50 -4.92 -45.28
CA ASN A 520 13.65 -4.91 -46.49
C ASN A 520 14.38 -4.31 -47.71
N MET A 521 15.72 -4.24 -47.68
CA MET A 521 16.52 -3.67 -48.77
C MET A 521 16.64 -4.59 -49.99
N ASP A 522 16.04 -5.79 -49.98
CA ASP A 522 15.79 -6.59 -51.20
C ASP A 522 14.64 -6.01 -52.05
N LYS A 523 13.93 -5.02 -51.50
CA LYS A 523 12.88 -4.25 -52.16
C LYS A 523 13.20 -2.76 -52.14
N ILE A 524 12.73 -2.04 -53.17
CA ILE A 524 12.84 -0.59 -53.24
C ILE A 524 11.53 0.05 -53.69
N CYS A 525 11.21 1.18 -53.06
CA CYS A 525 10.04 1.99 -53.38
C CYS A 525 10.38 3.00 -54.47
N LEU A 526 9.79 2.82 -55.66
CA LEU A 526 10.01 3.68 -56.82
C LEU A 526 8.65 4.14 -57.36
N ASN A 527 8.44 5.45 -57.44
CA ASN A 527 7.21 6.04 -58.00
C ASN A 527 5.90 5.47 -57.39
N GLY A 528 5.90 5.15 -56.09
CA GLY A 528 4.75 4.61 -55.36
C GLY A 528 4.55 3.09 -55.49
N GLY A 529 5.45 2.38 -56.20
CA GLY A 529 5.44 0.93 -56.34
C GLY A 529 6.66 0.24 -55.74
N TRP A 530 6.49 -0.98 -55.23
CA TRP A 530 7.59 -1.82 -54.77
C TRP A 530 8.19 -2.63 -55.91
N TYR A 531 9.52 -2.56 -56.06
CA TYR A 531 10.29 -3.33 -57.02
C TYR A 531 11.31 -4.22 -56.30
N THR A 532 11.74 -5.30 -56.94
CA THR A 532 12.93 -6.04 -56.49
C THR A 532 14.16 -5.18 -56.71
N ALA A 533 14.93 -4.94 -55.66
CA ALA A 533 16.12 -4.09 -55.73
C ALA A 533 17.15 -4.69 -56.70
N GLY A 534 17.77 -3.84 -57.53
CA GLY A 534 18.71 -4.24 -58.59
C GLY A 534 18.09 -4.93 -59.81
N SER A 535 16.76 -5.11 -59.87
CA SER A 535 16.10 -5.71 -61.04
C SER A 535 16.13 -4.77 -62.27
N PRO A 536 16.08 -5.30 -63.51
CA PRO A 536 15.98 -4.48 -64.71
C PRO A 536 14.79 -3.51 -64.67
N GLU A 537 13.67 -3.94 -64.07
CA GLU A 537 12.47 -3.11 -63.93
C GLU A 537 12.69 -1.94 -62.97
N ALA A 538 13.43 -2.16 -61.88
CA ALA A 538 13.80 -1.10 -60.93
C ALA A 538 14.79 -0.12 -61.54
N ILE A 539 15.82 -0.62 -62.23
CA ILE A 539 16.83 0.21 -62.91
C ILE A 539 16.17 1.08 -63.98
N ALA A 540 15.26 0.53 -64.78
CA ALA A 540 14.53 1.28 -65.81
C ALA A 540 13.68 2.45 -65.27
N GLN A 541 13.37 2.50 -63.96
CA GLN A 541 12.68 3.66 -63.38
C GLN A 541 13.58 4.87 -63.18
N VAL A 542 14.90 4.67 -63.11
CA VAL A 542 15.88 5.70 -62.70
C VAL A 542 17.01 5.91 -63.71
N ASP A 543 17.24 4.92 -64.59
CA ASP A 543 18.25 4.96 -65.64
C ASP A 543 17.88 5.96 -66.73
N THR A 544 18.37 7.19 -66.56
CA THR A 544 18.10 8.32 -67.43
C THR A 544 18.89 8.30 -68.73
N ASN A 545 20.01 7.57 -68.77
CA ASN A 545 20.91 7.52 -69.92
C ASN A 545 20.78 6.21 -70.74
N ASN A 546 19.93 5.28 -70.30
CA ASN A 546 19.64 3.98 -70.91
C ASN A 546 20.87 3.07 -71.07
N ASN A 547 21.82 3.12 -70.13
CA ASN A 547 23.00 2.25 -70.15
C ASN A 547 22.76 0.91 -69.43
N GLY A 548 21.59 0.72 -68.83
CA GLY A 548 21.17 -0.49 -68.13
C GLY A 548 21.71 -0.61 -66.71
N ILE A 549 22.28 0.45 -66.14
CA ILE A 549 22.74 0.52 -64.74
C ILE A 549 22.21 1.80 -64.09
N ALA A 550 21.96 1.76 -62.78
CA ALA A 550 21.67 2.97 -62.03
C ALA A 550 22.97 3.65 -61.58
N ASP A 551 23.24 4.85 -62.11
CA ASP A 551 24.48 5.59 -61.90
C ASP A 551 24.49 6.43 -60.61
N THR A 552 25.67 6.96 -60.23
CA THR A 552 25.82 7.76 -58.98
C THR A 552 25.13 9.12 -59.01
N ASN A 553 24.71 9.60 -60.17
CA ASN A 553 23.91 10.82 -60.35
C ASN A 553 22.40 10.53 -60.40
N GLU A 554 22.00 9.27 -60.23
CA GLU A 554 20.60 8.82 -60.26
C GLU A 554 20.15 8.42 -58.84
N ALA A 555 19.35 7.36 -58.69
CA ALA A 555 18.94 6.83 -57.40
C ALA A 555 19.62 5.50 -57.12
N ASP A 556 19.97 5.27 -55.86
CA ASP A 556 20.45 3.96 -55.42
C ASP A 556 19.30 2.96 -55.36
N VAL A 557 19.29 2.01 -56.31
CA VAL A 557 18.26 0.98 -56.45
C VAL A 557 18.72 -0.43 -56.11
N TYR A 558 19.96 -0.59 -55.66
CA TYR A 558 20.55 -1.91 -55.43
C TYR A 558 20.24 -2.44 -54.02
N ALA A 559 20.34 -3.76 -53.85
CA ALA A 559 20.07 -4.38 -52.56
C ALA A 559 21.27 -4.26 -51.60
N HIS A 560 20.97 -4.12 -50.31
CA HIS A 560 22.00 -3.98 -49.28
C HIS A 560 21.81 -4.98 -48.15
N ASP A 561 22.87 -5.73 -47.87
CA ASP A 561 23.02 -6.46 -46.63
C ASP A 561 23.48 -5.52 -45.51
N LEU A 562 23.40 -5.98 -44.27
CA LEU A 562 23.78 -5.21 -43.11
C LEU A 562 24.77 -5.99 -42.26
N LYS A 563 25.78 -5.31 -41.73
CA LYS A 563 26.75 -5.89 -40.81
C LYS A 563 27.03 -4.96 -39.63
N ASN A 564 27.66 -5.50 -38.59
CA ASN A 564 28.04 -4.75 -37.39
C ASN A 564 26.85 -4.00 -36.79
N ILE A 565 25.71 -4.67 -36.69
CA ILE A 565 24.50 -4.07 -36.14
C ILE A 565 24.63 -4.05 -34.61
N TYR A 566 24.60 -2.87 -34.01
CA TYR A 566 24.65 -2.69 -32.57
C TYR A 566 23.39 -2.00 -32.07
N LEU A 567 22.80 -2.55 -31.02
CA LEU A 567 21.63 -1.98 -30.35
C LEU A 567 21.98 -1.61 -28.92
N ARG A 568 21.54 -0.44 -28.48
CA ARG A 568 21.73 0.05 -27.11
C ARG A 568 20.45 0.63 -26.55
N PHE A 569 20.06 0.21 -25.35
CA PHE A 569 18.86 0.68 -24.67
C PHE A 569 19.18 1.74 -23.62
N SER A 570 18.23 2.63 -23.37
CA SER A 570 18.27 3.60 -22.28
C SER A 570 16.85 4.01 -21.84
N PRO A 571 16.67 4.52 -20.61
CA PRO A 571 15.39 5.06 -20.16
C PRO A 571 14.94 6.23 -21.05
N TYR A 572 13.63 6.36 -21.25
CA TYR A 572 13.04 7.39 -22.10
C TYR A 572 13.40 8.82 -21.65
N ASN A 573 13.25 9.11 -20.35
CA ASN A 573 13.45 10.44 -19.75
C ASN A 573 14.89 10.66 -19.21
N GLN A 574 15.91 10.06 -19.81
CA GLN A 574 17.28 10.16 -19.31
C GLN A 574 17.96 11.50 -19.65
N ASN A 575 18.91 11.92 -18.81
CA ASN A 575 19.84 13.02 -19.07
C ASN A 575 21.30 12.54 -18.95
N PRO A 576 22.16 12.65 -19.99
CA PRO A 576 21.84 13.13 -21.33
C PRO A 576 20.87 12.18 -22.06
N PRO A 577 20.02 12.68 -22.96
CA PRO A 577 18.98 11.86 -23.60
C PRO A 577 19.53 10.91 -24.68
N TYR A 578 20.80 11.03 -25.07
CA TYR A 578 21.38 10.31 -26.21
C TYR A 578 22.39 9.25 -25.79
N TYR A 579 22.03 7.97 -25.94
CA TYR A 579 22.94 6.84 -25.78
C TYR A 579 23.09 6.11 -27.11
N TRP A 580 24.04 6.60 -27.92
CA TRP A 580 24.38 5.98 -29.21
C TRP A 580 24.92 4.57 -29.02
N ALA A 581 24.55 3.68 -29.94
CA ALA A 581 25.12 2.36 -30.05
C ALA A 581 26.47 2.40 -30.79
N SER A 582 27.39 1.54 -30.39
CA SER A 582 28.67 1.34 -31.07
C SER A 582 29.23 -0.05 -30.78
N SER A 583 30.32 -0.41 -31.45
CA SER A 583 31.05 -1.66 -31.17
C SER A 583 31.56 -1.77 -29.74
N SER A 584 31.83 -0.64 -29.07
CA SER A 584 32.28 -0.60 -27.67
C SER A 584 31.17 -0.33 -26.66
N ALA A 585 29.99 0.08 -27.11
CA ALA A 585 28.87 0.44 -26.24
C ALA A 585 27.54 -0.04 -26.85
N HIS A 586 27.18 -1.29 -26.54
CA HIS A 586 25.94 -1.92 -26.99
C HIS A 586 25.44 -2.95 -25.97
N ASN A 587 24.16 -3.27 -26.05
CA ASN A 587 23.52 -4.38 -25.35
C ASN A 587 23.47 -5.64 -26.22
N ILE A 588 23.27 -5.48 -27.54
CA ILE A 588 23.15 -6.57 -28.51
C ILE A 588 24.02 -6.24 -29.71
N ALA A 589 24.68 -7.27 -30.25
CA ALA A 589 25.39 -7.23 -31.52
C ALA A 589 24.83 -8.29 -32.46
N ILE A 590 24.52 -7.91 -33.70
CA ILE A 590 24.10 -8.81 -34.77
C ILE A 590 25.19 -8.70 -35.85
N PRO A 591 25.99 -9.77 -36.08
CA PRO A 591 27.15 -9.68 -36.97
C PRO A 591 26.77 -9.35 -38.42
N TYR A 592 25.68 -9.94 -38.90
CA TYR A 592 25.23 -9.83 -40.29
C TYR A 592 23.72 -10.07 -40.41
N LEU A 593 23.06 -9.38 -41.34
CA LEU A 593 21.65 -9.57 -41.69
C LEU A 593 21.48 -9.37 -43.20
N TYR A 594 21.07 -10.44 -43.91
CA TYR A 594 20.85 -10.41 -45.36
C TYR A 594 19.66 -9.53 -45.74
N ALA A 595 19.70 -8.96 -46.94
CA ALA A 595 18.56 -8.33 -47.58
C ALA A 595 17.39 -9.33 -47.69
N GLY A 596 16.19 -8.91 -47.30
CA GLY A 596 14.99 -9.74 -47.24
C GLY A 596 14.86 -10.60 -45.98
N ALA A 597 15.79 -10.52 -45.03
CA ALA A 597 15.78 -11.35 -43.83
C ALA A 597 15.29 -10.59 -42.57
N PRO A 598 14.47 -11.24 -41.73
CA PRO A 598 14.17 -10.78 -40.37
C PRO A 598 15.20 -11.28 -39.35
N VAL A 599 15.29 -10.60 -38.22
CA VAL A 599 15.95 -11.08 -37.00
C VAL A 599 15.20 -10.58 -35.77
N ARG A 600 14.87 -11.51 -34.86
CA ARG A 600 14.49 -11.18 -33.50
C ARG A 600 15.74 -11.11 -32.65
N ALA A 601 16.12 -9.92 -32.24
CA ALA A 601 17.38 -9.65 -31.56
C ALA A 601 17.34 -10.03 -30.07
N ALA A 602 16.23 -9.71 -29.39
CA ALA A 602 16.08 -9.92 -27.96
C ALA A 602 14.62 -9.86 -27.51
N TYR A 603 14.41 -10.16 -26.23
CA TYR A 603 13.21 -9.81 -25.47
C TYR A 603 13.59 -8.99 -24.25
N LEU A 604 12.84 -7.93 -23.97
CA LEU A 604 13.12 -7.00 -22.87
C LEU A 604 12.00 -6.98 -21.84
N LEU A 605 12.39 -6.76 -20.58
CA LEU A 605 11.52 -6.18 -19.55
C LEU A 605 12.01 -4.75 -19.31
N SER A 606 11.16 -3.75 -19.51
CA SER A 606 11.50 -2.33 -19.40
C SER A 606 10.34 -1.51 -18.84
N ASP A 607 10.50 -0.19 -18.75
CA ASP A 607 9.35 0.71 -18.73
C ASP A 607 8.60 0.64 -20.07
N TYR A 608 7.34 1.10 -20.11
CA TYR A 608 6.52 1.11 -21.32
C TYR A 608 7.06 1.99 -22.45
N MET A 609 7.93 2.95 -22.12
CA MET A 609 8.66 3.75 -23.10
C MET A 609 10.15 3.65 -22.82
N PHE A 610 10.94 3.43 -23.87
CA PHE A 610 12.40 3.35 -23.78
C PHE A 610 13.05 3.91 -25.04
N ASN A 611 14.32 4.28 -24.95
CA ASN A 611 15.14 4.70 -26.07
C ASN A 611 15.95 3.51 -26.60
N LYS A 612 16.10 3.41 -27.92
CA LYS A 612 16.95 2.41 -28.59
C LYS A 612 17.87 3.11 -29.59
N GLY A 613 19.15 3.13 -29.27
CA GLY A 613 20.24 3.52 -30.16
C GLY A 613 20.59 2.37 -31.09
N GLU A 614 20.81 2.69 -32.35
CA GLU A 614 21.07 1.73 -33.43
C GLU A 614 22.31 2.18 -34.21
N TYR A 615 23.16 1.23 -34.56
CA TYR A 615 24.30 1.46 -35.45
C TYR A 615 24.41 0.27 -36.41
N TRP A 616 24.71 0.51 -37.68
CA TRP A 616 24.98 -0.55 -38.65
C TRP A 616 25.85 -0.08 -39.81
N THR A 617 26.41 -1.03 -40.55
CA THR A 617 27.14 -0.80 -41.80
C THR A 617 26.40 -1.48 -42.95
N LEU A 618 26.14 -0.73 -44.02
CA LEU A 618 25.61 -1.27 -45.28
C LEU A 618 26.68 -2.04 -46.05
N VAL A 619 26.28 -3.15 -46.68
CA VAL A 619 27.12 -4.02 -47.48
C VAL A 619 26.50 -4.17 -48.85
N LYS A 620 27.28 -3.88 -49.89
CA LYS A 620 26.88 -4.06 -51.28
C LYS A 620 26.66 -5.52 -51.58
N THR A 621 25.53 -5.83 -52.22
CA THR A 621 25.25 -7.18 -52.72
C THR A 621 25.48 -7.30 -54.22
N ASP A 622 25.41 -6.18 -54.95
CA ASP A 622 25.66 -6.10 -56.39
C ASP A 622 27.02 -5.45 -56.67
N THR A 623 27.77 -6.02 -57.62
CA THR A 623 29.05 -5.46 -58.08
C THR A 623 28.88 -4.18 -58.90
N ASN A 624 27.71 -3.98 -59.50
CA ASN A 624 27.37 -2.81 -60.30
C ASN A 624 26.93 -1.63 -59.44
N ASP A 625 26.67 -1.81 -58.14
CA ASP A 625 26.32 -0.73 -57.23
C ASP A 625 27.51 0.26 -57.12
N PRO A 626 27.41 1.47 -57.70
CA PRO A 626 28.49 2.44 -57.70
C PRO A 626 28.47 3.34 -56.45
N TRP A 627 27.48 3.23 -55.57
CA TRP A 627 27.26 4.15 -54.45
C TRP A 627 28.23 3.93 -53.30
N TYR A 628 28.61 5.00 -52.62
CA TYR A 628 29.41 4.89 -51.39
C TYR A 628 28.49 4.77 -50.18
N HIS A 629 28.64 3.68 -49.44
CA HIS A 629 27.84 3.42 -48.24
C HIS A 629 28.65 3.71 -46.98
N SER A 630 28.06 4.50 -46.08
CA SER A 630 28.66 4.85 -44.80
C SER A 630 28.00 4.09 -43.64
N ASN A 631 28.62 4.17 -42.46
CA ASN A 631 28.00 3.67 -41.25
C ASN A 631 26.84 4.58 -40.86
N VAL A 632 25.72 3.98 -40.48
CA VAL A 632 24.52 4.71 -40.07
C VAL A 632 24.35 4.56 -38.57
N SER A 633 23.99 5.66 -37.90
CA SER A 633 23.64 5.69 -36.48
C SER A 633 22.29 6.40 -36.32
N ARG A 634 21.39 5.82 -35.54
CA ARG A 634 20.08 6.39 -35.25
C ARG A 634 19.73 6.22 -33.77
N LEU A 635 18.88 7.11 -33.27
CA LEU A 635 18.29 7.00 -31.94
C LEU A 635 16.82 7.35 -32.05
N TRP A 636 15.98 6.47 -31.54
CA TRP A 636 14.54 6.68 -31.46
C TRP A 636 14.02 6.19 -30.11
N TRP A 637 12.86 6.71 -29.72
CA TRP A 637 12.07 6.14 -28.63
C TRP A 637 11.11 5.10 -29.19
N TYR A 638 10.77 4.13 -28.36
CA TYR A 638 9.97 2.96 -28.70
C TYR A 638 9.02 2.65 -27.53
N SER A 639 7.97 1.89 -27.85
CA SER A 639 6.94 1.45 -26.90
C SER A 639 7.05 -0.05 -26.66
N ALA A 640 7.02 -0.45 -25.39
CA ALA A 640 7.03 -1.84 -24.97
C ALA A 640 5.61 -2.42 -24.94
N VAL A 641 5.51 -3.76 -24.93
CA VAL A 641 4.22 -4.47 -24.83
C VAL A 641 3.57 -4.14 -23.48
N LYS A 642 2.24 -3.96 -23.51
CA LYS A 642 1.38 -3.75 -22.33
C LYS A 642 0.18 -4.71 -22.31
N ARG A 643 0.09 -5.53 -21.26
CA ARG A 643 -1.00 -6.46 -20.87
C ARG A 643 -1.44 -7.49 -21.91
N GLN A 644 -0.83 -7.53 -23.09
CA GLN A 644 -1.27 -8.35 -24.25
C GLN A 644 -2.78 -8.17 -24.57
N ARG A 645 -3.39 -7.10 -24.05
CA ARG A 645 -4.84 -6.89 -23.94
C ARG A 645 -5.24 -5.42 -24.01
N ASP A 646 -4.30 -4.49 -24.16
CA ASP A 646 -4.59 -3.06 -24.34
C ASP A 646 -5.16 -2.82 -25.76
N TYR A 647 -6.39 -3.28 -25.91
CA TYR A 647 -7.25 -3.35 -27.09
C TYR A 647 -8.58 -2.68 -26.68
N SER A 648 -9.16 -1.82 -27.52
CA SER A 648 -10.40 -1.06 -27.24
C SER A 648 -11.29 -1.03 -28.49
N GLU A 649 -12.52 -1.50 -28.34
CA GLU A 649 -13.59 -1.65 -29.35
C GLU A 649 -14.00 -0.32 -30.04
N ASP A 650 -13.95 -0.25 -31.38
CA ASP A 650 -14.58 0.80 -32.19
C ASP A 650 -16.02 0.43 -32.61
N SER A 651 -17.01 1.11 -32.02
CA SER A 651 -18.43 0.93 -32.33
C SER A 651 -18.84 1.24 -33.78
N GLY A 652 -18.03 1.95 -34.56
CA GLY A 652 -18.31 2.33 -35.95
C GLY A 652 -17.95 1.27 -37.01
N LEU A 653 -16.90 0.48 -36.77
CA LEU A 653 -16.44 -0.58 -37.68
C LEU A 653 -17.25 -1.89 -37.54
N CYS A 654 -17.91 -2.05 -36.40
CA CYS A 654 -18.48 -3.33 -36.00
C CYS A 654 -19.97 -3.52 -36.30
N ALA A 655 -20.64 -2.56 -36.93
CA ALA A 655 -22.00 -2.66 -37.49
C ALA A 655 -23.03 -3.45 -36.63
N GLY A 656 -22.93 -3.37 -35.29
CA GLY A 656 -23.84 -4.05 -34.36
C GLY A 656 -23.64 -5.58 -34.18
N ALA A 657 -22.52 -6.16 -34.62
CA ALA A 657 -22.21 -7.58 -34.40
C ALA A 657 -21.47 -7.80 -33.06
N PRO A 658 -21.82 -8.81 -32.24
CA PRO A 658 -21.28 -9.01 -30.89
C PRO A 658 -19.83 -9.55 -30.83
N SER A 659 -19.09 -9.56 -31.95
CA SER A 659 -17.75 -10.16 -32.04
C SER A 659 -16.87 -9.49 -33.08
N CYS A 660 -16.78 -8.16 -33.04
CA CYS A 660 -15.86 -7.40 -33.88
C CYS A 660 -14.94 -6.58 -32.99
N TYR A 661 -13.63 -6.80 -33.11
CA TYR A 661 -12.58 -6.12 -32.36
C TYR A 661 -11.78 -5.28 -33.35
N VAL A 662 -11.74 -3.96 -33.14
CA VAL A 662 -10.80 -3.06 -33.80
C VAL A 662 -10.26 -2.10 -32.76
N ASP A 663 -8.93 -1.97 -32.67
CA ASP A 663 -8.20 -1.33 -31.57
C ASP A 663 -7.44 -0.07 -32.04
N VAL A 664 -7.62 1.06 -31.34
CA VAL A 664 -6.71 2.22 -31.47
C VAL A 664 -6.47 2.87 -30.11
N TYR A 665 -5.20 3.16 -29.78
CA TYR A 665 -4.82 4.21 -28.84
C TYR A 665 -3.85 5.22 -29.47
N PRO A 666 -4.06 6.54 -29.26
CA PRO A 666 -3.23 7.59 -29.84
C PRO A 666 -2.12 8.07 -28.88
N ILE A 667 -0.87 7.97 -29.32
CA ILE A 667 0.06 9.10 -29.22
C ILE A 667 0.42 9.42 -30.68
N PRO A 668 0.14 10.63 -31.18
CA PRO A 668 0.62 11.02 -32.50
C PRO A 668 2.15 10.90 -32.51
N ILE A 669 2.70 10.02 -33.34
CA ILE A 669 4.08 10.17 -33.78
C ILE A 669 4.01 11.11 -34.97
N PRO A 670 4.42 12.39 -34.85
CA PRO A 670 4.63 13.19 -36.03
C PRO A 670 5.82 12.57 -36.77
N SER A 671 5.56 12.08 -37.98
CA SER A 671 6.49 11.52 -38.97
C SER A 671 6.60 9.99 -39.04
N PHE A 672 5.57 9.34 -39.56
CA PHE A 672 5.61 8.63 -40.85
C PHE A 672 4.14 8.45 -41.26
N SER A 673 3.84 8.75 -42.51
CA SER A 673 2.50 8.75 -43.13
C SER A 673 1.54 7.65 -42.63
N GLY A 674 0.40 8.05 -42.05
CA GLY A 674 -0.82 7.23 -41.89
C GLY A 674 -0.86 6.29 -40.68
N ASP A 675 -1.78 6.56 -39.75
CA ASP A 675 -2.41 5.61 -38.81
C ASP A 675 -1.58 4.42 -38.29
N ASN A 676 -0.58 4.68 -37.45
CA ASN A 676 0.18 3.61 -36.78
C ASN A 676 -0.57 3.05 -35.57
N ILE A 677 -1.01 1.80 -35.69
CA ILE A 677 -1.62 0.99 -34.62
C ILE A 677 -0.49 0.32 -33.83
N LEU A 678 -0.49 0.44 -32.49
CA LEU A 678 0.41 -0.32 -31.62
C LEU A 678 -0.11 -1.76 -31.50
N GLY A 679 0.57 -2.70 -32.14
CA GLY A 679 0.13 -4.08 -32.23
C GLY A 679 1.21 -5.05 -32.71
N PHE A 680 0.92 -6.34 -32.57
CA PHE A 680 1.61 -7.37 -33.36
C PHE A 680 1.01 -7.38 -34.76
N HIS A 681 1.84 -7.13 -35.78
CA HIS A 681 1.43 -7.35 -37.16
C HIS A 681 2.46 -8.21 -37.89
N THR A 682 1.97 -8.88 -38.92
CA THR A 682 2.81 -9.72 -39.78
C THR A 682 3.32 -8.87 -40.95
N PHE A 683 4.64 -8.71 -41.04
CA PHE A 683 5.30 -8.11 -42.20
C PHE A 683 6.08 -9.19 -42.93
N ARG A 684 5.78 -9.43 -44.22
CA ARG A 684 6.43 -10.45 -45.07
C ARG A 684 6.59 -11.81 -44.34
N ASN A 685 5.48 -12.35 -43.83
CA ASN A 685 5.38 -13.58 -43.04
C ASN A 685 6.11 -13.59 -41.67
N THR A 686 6.53 -12.42 -41.17
CA THR A 686 7.18 -12.29 -39.86
C THR A 686 6.28 -11.50 -38.90
N SER A 687 5.82 -12.14 -37.82
CA SER A 687 5.10 -11.45 -36.73
C SER A 687 6.08 -10.59 -35.93
N MET A 688 5.79 -9.30 -35.82
CA MET A 688 6.63 -8.34 -35.08
C MET A 688 5.78 -7.36 -34.27
N TRP A 689 6.31 -6.91 -33.14
CA TRP A 689 5.70 -5.85 -32.33
C TRP A 689 6.07 -4.48 -32.90
N TRP A 690 5.10 -3.76 -33.47
CA TRP A 690 5.38 -2.48 -34.16
C TRP A 690 5.88 -1.37 -33.24
N GLY A 691 5.56 -1.43 -31.94
CA GLY A 691 6.04 -0.45 -30.97
C GLY A 691 7.56 -0.47 -30.76
N SER A 692 8.25 -1.56 -31.08
CA SER A 692 9.72 -1.71 -30.90
C SER A 692 10.46 -2.19 -32.16
N ALA A 693 9.73 -2.65 -33.19
CA ALA A 693 10.29 -3.21 -34.40
C ALA A 693 10.93 -2.14 -35.30
N ARG A 694 11.83 -2.57 -36.18
CA ARG A 694 12.46 -1.72 -37.19
C ARG A 694 12.47 -2.39 -38.54
N ILE A 695 11.90 -1.72 -39.54
CA ILE A 695 12.05 -2.10 -40.95
C ILE A 695 13.10 -1.15 -41.55
N TRP A 696 14.21 -1.70 -42.01
CA TRP A 696 15.22 -0.95 -42.74
C TRP A 696 14.95 -1.08 -44.24
N VAL A 697 14.93 0.06 -44.92
CA VAL A 697 14.61 0.18 -46.35
C VAL A 697 15.68 1.01 -47.04
N ASN A 698 15.83 0.80 -48.35
CA ASN A 698 16.54 1.74 -49.20
C ASN A 698 15.80 3.09 -49.24
N ASN A 699 16.52 4.16 -49.58
CA ASN A 699 15.87 5.46 -49.80
C ASN A 699 14.90 5.34 -50.98
N PRO A 700 13.66 5.82 -50.84
CA PRO A 700 12.70 5.81 -51.94
C PRO A 700 13.13 6.77 -53.06
N TYR A 701 12.63 6.53 -54.28
CA TYR A 701 12.77 7.47 -55.39
C TYR A 701 11.44 7.77 -56.09
N PRO A 702 11.11 9.06 -56.32
CA PRO A 702 11.73 10.25 -55.71
C PRO A 702 11.70 10.18 -54.17
N LEU A 703 12.48 11.02 -53.48
CA LEU A 703 12.67 10.92 -52.01
C LEU A 703 11.38 11.01 -51.17
N ASP A 704 10.32 11.57 -51.74
CA ASP A 704 8.99 11.70 -51.14
C ASP A 704 8.03 10.56 -51.54
N SER A 705 8.50 9.57 -52.30
CA SER A 705 7.67 8.44 -52.70
C SER A 705 7.23 7.61 -51.50
N GLN A 706 5.94 7.24 -51.48
CA GLN A 706 5.33 6.43 -50.44
C GLN A 706 4.76 5.17 -51.07
N CYS A 707 5.28 4.01 -50.69
CA CYS A 707 4.77 2.72 -51.11
C CYS A 707 4.05 2.04 -49.95
N SER A 708 2.85 1.52 -50.19
CA SER A 708 2.12 0.78 -49.14
C SER A 708 2.85 -0.53 -48.82
N TYR A 709 3.09 -0.77 -47.53
CA TYR A 709 3.66 -2.03 -47.06
C TYR A 709 2.69 -3.21 -47.22
N ASP A 710 1.39 -2.97 -47.39
CA ASP A 710 0.39 -4.02 -47.64
C ASP A 710 0.57 -4.72 -49.00
N LEU A 711 1.37 -4.12 -49.89
CA LEU A 711 1.71 -4.66 -51.20
C LEU A 711 2.93 -5.61 -51.17
N LEU A 712 3.51 -5.86 -49.99
CA LEU A 712 4.65 -6.76 -49.74
C LEU A 712 4.22 -7.96 -48.89
#